data_AF-A0A365NAJ2-F1
#
_entry.id   AF-A0A365NAJ2-F1
#
_cell.length_a   1.000
_cell.length_b   1.000
_cell.length_c   1.000
_cell.angle_alpha   90.00
_cell.angle_beta   90.00
_cell.angle_gamma   90.00
#
_symmetry.space_group_name_H-M   'P 1'
#
loop_
_entity.id
_entity.type
_entity.pdbx_description
1 polymer ?
#
loop_
_entity_poly.entity_id
_entity_poly.type
_entity_poly.pdbx_seq_one_letter_code
_entity_poly.pdbx_strand_id
1 'polypeptide(L)'
;MSRWAWHNDTEPAGDPVDAYTGIQKQTHDRNVSYDLPDPTLPDVSQWLIGNPNRINLGRIGLRFNDDTLSSSRISNTHQELDLWHGTITSIFTIDGIKVKVVTQGDFDSDAVVFTIDSQLIESGNLKVELDFPYPPIHTAKYKNEVFVGVYDFPTNHSTKLSANLESNTAHIYHEMGTKCYVNLRWPKKASLELKRLGLQGSTKPTAHRYVLSSRHEKTISFVAHFSPDKRVPDLPSTIDRRSRAGWQDYWSQWGFVDLTESTNPNATELQRRIITSQYHVRVNSAADGESPQESGLMNNGWYGKFHMEMVVWHSAHWISWCRDRYFHNIFPAIYEKLLPMSLTRAEKMGWEGARWPKMTETFTGRSSPGGINAYLMWQQPHPMYTAMLAFKSKPTQKTLKRWDPILEATADYMASYAWFNQSSDRYDLGPPAFGVTENTPPENTLDLAYEVAYWRYGLDVACKWKQKLGLPVPEHWVTVAKNLAKPPQIGGLYTVYEGLNSSWWDDPALNRDPRSLIMLQGILPDTPAVEKEVARRTADKVWDVWTDQNIRGWGRPVLAINSARIGNPERAIYHLTAYDYWKFDDAGFAIRGGDGNTPPPFMPGNAGFLLAVAYMAKGWDGSKGDAPGFPKDDGWIVKYEGLRKALRYGMAFFIPQTFSDNHPGPIVRIGPNEVHIEDSEYFDTIFGFRPLNKEAMTAKEFGINHALFGVEDYKTYVKKRAAFGNAFSRTKLSKIQDQINEEIQKGCTWVEDNSKDGCPVDLAFLFRAVPAEIITKYLFGQEYGFLQHVQTTKNLYDKRMDRLLGFSHLGRFIPKEIPLFLSLFRQLILRALGFNDPGSAFLDYFLLAQKLVQNVVAQHNHPNHKAESTTQHTVFDDFLDSSLPQEEKEKGPLTQQAVAIWSGGWDTVGFVLTMAAYQLLQNPPVEQRLYQELKEAWKDPTESPEITTLEGLPYLTAVVKETFRLSPGALCRLSRVNPSGIEQYGDWEIPPGTIISMSIPDVLSDKAIWGSDAAVFKPERWLSGGADLDRYLVTFSKGTRVCPGIELAWIETRLVIASLFRRYEMSITPEAGISDDDIMPYYEGFTPAVKNWISRLPVRVKPRH
;
A
#
# COMPACT_ATOMS: atom_id res chain seq x y z
N MET A 1 28.20 -12.86 17.01
CA MET A 1 27.16 -13.76 17.58
C MET A 1 26.32 -14.35 16.46
N SER A 2 25.35 -15.22 16.75
CA SER A 2 24.39 -15.74 15.76
C SER A 2 22.94 -15.51 16.21
N ARG A 3 22.00 -15.82 15.31
CA ARG A 3 20.55 -15.81 15.57
C ARG A 3 20.04 -16.98 16.40
N TRP A 4 20.70 -18.13 16.30
CA TRP A 4 20.18 -19.40 16.80
C TRP A 4 20.80 -19.80 18.14
N ALA A 5 21.89 -19.16 18.56
CA ALA A 5 22.63 -19.54 19.74
C ALA A 5 22.16 -18.74 20.96
N TRP A 6 21.34 -19.38 21.79
CA TRP A 6 20.74 -18.83 23.01
C TRP A 6 21.13 -19.65 24.22
N HIS A 7 21.49 -19.00 25.32
CA HIS A 7 21.69 -19.61 26.62
C HIS A 7 20.53 -19.28 27.55
N ASN A 8 20.16 -20.25 28.38
CA ASN A 8 19.21 -20.06 29.45
C ASN A 8 19.95 -20.41 30.74
N ASP A 9 20.18 -19.40 31.58
CA ASP A 9 20.86 -19.60 32.85
C ASP A 9 20.04 -20.55 33.74
N THR A 10 20.70 -21.23 34.68
CA THR A 10 20.01 -22.00 35.73
C THR A 10 19.04 -21.09 36.49
N GLU A 11 17.86 -21.60 36.82
CA GLU A 11 16.89 -20.86 37.62
C GLU A 11 17.47 -20.49 39.00
N PRO A 12 17.06 -19.34 39.58
CA PRO A 12 17.51 -18.93 40.89
C PRO A 12 17.22 -19.99 41.96
N ALA A 13 18.13 -20.14 42.93
CA ALA A 13 17.88 -20.97 44.11
C ALA A 13 16.87 -20.27 45.04
N GLY A 14 15.68 -20.83 45.21
CA GLY A 14 14.61 -20.23 46.01
C GLY A 14 13.23 -20.55 45.43
N ASP A 15 12.40 -19.51 45.26
CA ASP A 15 11.09 -19.63 44.64
C ASP A 15 11.18 -20.04 43.16
N PRO A 16 10.29 -20.93 42.68
CA PRO A 16 10.28 -21.36 41.29
C PRO A 16 9.93 -20.19 40.37
N VAL A 17 10.43 -20.20 39.13
CA VAL A 17 10.09 -19.16 38.13
C VAL A 17 8.58 -19.05 37.91
N ASP A 18 7.84 -20.16 38.03
CA ASP A 18 6.38 -20.21 37.93
C ASP A 18 5.65 -19.47 39.06
N ALA A 19 6.34 -19.07 40.13
CA ALA A 19 5.77 -18.21 41.18
C ALA A 19 5.55 -16.77 40.67
N TYR A 20 6.25 -16.34 39.61
CA TYR A 20 6.08 -15.03 39.03
C TYR A 20 4.76 -14.94 38.26
N THR A 21 3.86 -14.08 38.72
CA THR A 21 2.53 -13.86 38.09
C THR A 21 2.35 -12.44 37.55
N GLY A 22 3.39 -11.61 37.62
CA GLY A 22 3.31 -10.17 37.35
C GLY A 22 2.81 -9.38 38.56
N ILE A 23 2.69 -8.05 38.40
CA ILE A 23 2.22 -7.15 39.45
C ILE A 23 0.86 -6.58 39.07
N GLN A 24 -0.09 -6.73 39.99
CA GLN A 24 -1.43 -6.19 39.86
C GLN A 24 -1.42 -4.66 39.90
N LYS A 25 -2.08 -4.06 38.92
CA LYS A 25 -2.25 -2.61 38.80
C LYS A 25 -3.68 -2.29 38.44
N GLN A 26 -4.22 -1.25 39.06
CA GLN A 26 -5.52 -0.72 38.69
C GLN A 26 -5.43 -0.19 37.25
N THR A 27 -6.30 -0.71 36.39
CA THR A 27 -6.46 -0.29 34.99
C THR A 27 -7.94 -0.04 34.80
N HIS A 28 -8.34 1.23 34.78
CA HIS A 28 -9.74 1.65 34.85
C HIS A 28 -10.49 1.03 36.04
N ASP A 29 -11.48 0.18 35.79
CA ASP A 29 -12.38 -0.44 36.76
C ASP A 29 -11.94 -1.84 37.22
N ARG A 30 -10.75 -2.31 36.79
CA ARG A 30 -10.25 -3.65 37.11
C ARG A 30 -8.78 -3.71 37.49
N ASN A 31 -8.38 -4.76 38.18
CA ASN A 31 -6.98 -5.10 38.44
C ASN A 31 -6.44 -5.97 37.32
N VAL A 32 -5.33 -5.56 36.72
CA VAL A 32 -4.64 -6.29 35.66
C VAL A 32 -3.21 -6.60 36.12
N SER A 33 -2.76 -7.84 35.90
CA SER A 33 -1.37 -8.22 36.16
C SER A 33 -0.48 -7.79 35.00
N TYR A 34 0.53 -6.97 35.28
CA TYR A 34 1.52 -6.53 34.29
C TYR A 34 2.88 -7.19 34.53
N ASP A 35 3.64 -7.38 33.44
CA ASP A 35 5.01 -7.90 33.45
C ASP A 35 5.99 -6.87 34.07
N LEU A 36 5.85 -6.58 35.36
CA LEU A 36 6.73 -5.70 36.14
C LEU A 36 7.69 -6.52 37.00
N PRO A 37 8.88 -6.00 37.33
CA PRO A 37 9.75 -6.65 38.31
C PRO A 37 9.01 -6.75 39.65
N ASP A 38 8.93 -7.97 40.19
CA ASP A 38 8.29 -8.25 41.46
C ASP A 38 9.28 -8.03 42.61
N PRO A 39 9.03 -7.06 43.51
CA PRO A 39 9.94 -6.77 44.63
C PRO A 39 10.01 -7.91 45.65
N THR A 40 9.03 -8.83 45.66
CA THR A 40 9.02 -10.03 46.51
C THR A 40 9.78 -11.19 45.87
N LEU A 41 9.97 -11.16 44.55
CA LEU A 41 10.72 -12.16 43.77
C LEU A 41 11.84 -11.49 42.93
N PRO A 42 12.82 -10.82 43.55
CA PRO A 42 13.81 -10.01 42.83
C PRO A 42 14.72 -10.84 41.92
N ASP A 43 15.16 -12.02 42.38
CA ASP A 43 16.06 -12.89 41.60
C ASP A 43 15.34 -13.54 40.42
N VAL A 44 14.09 -13.99 40.61
CA VAL A 44 13.24 -14.51 39.53
C VAL A 44 12.95 -13.42 38.51
N SER A 45 12.63 -12.21 38.96
CA SER A 45 12.38 -11.06 38.07
C SER A 45 13.60 -10.73 37.22
N GLN A 46 14.79 -10.65 37.83
CA GLN A 46 16.03 -10.40 37.11
C GLN A 46 16.38 -11.55 36.14
N TRP A 47 16.12 -12.80 36.54
CA TRP A 47 16.31 -13.96 35.67
C TRP A 47 15.39 -13.91 34.45
N LEU A 48 14.11 -13.58 34.61
CA LEU A 48 13.14 -13.43 33.51
C LEU A 48 13.50 -12.29 32.55
N ILE A 49 14.13 -11.22 33.07
CA ILE A 49 14.64 -10.10 32.29
C ILE A 49 15.84 -10.56 31.45
N GLY A 50 16.82 -11.19 32.09
CA GLY A 50 18.08 -11.60 31.46
C GLY A 50 17.92 -12.77 30.50
N ASN A 51 17.03 -13.72 30.77
CA ASN A 51 16.99 -15.01 30.09
C ASN A 51 15.79 -15.21 29.15
N PRO A 52 15.94 -16.03 28.09
CA PRO A 52 17.22 -16.48 27.56
C PRO A 52 18.01 -15.29 26.97
N ASN A 53 19.32 -15.47 26.80
CA ASN A 53 20.25 -14.46 26.30
C ASN A 53 21.10 -14.99 25.14
N ARG A 54 21.57 -14.11 24.24
CA ARG A 54 22.44 -14.53 23.12
C ARG A 54 23.87 -14.79 23.58
N ILE A 55 24.53 -15.75 22.92
CA ILE A 55 25.90 -16.17 23.29
C ILE A 55 26.95 -15.78 22.25
N ASN A 56 28.18 -15.59 22.75
CA ASN A 56 29.37 -15.58 21.91
C ASN A 56 29.81 -17.01 21.61
N LEU A 57 29.96 -17.33 20.32
CA LEU A 57 30.30 -18.66 19.84
C LEU A 57 31.81 -18.94 19.85
N GLY A 58 32.63 -17.92 20.05
CA GLY A 58 34.09 -18.06 20.09
C GLY A 58 34.82 -16.85 19.52
N ARG A 59 36.09 -16.72 19.88
CA ARG A 59 37.02 -15.73 19.36
C ARG A 59 38.04 -16.43 18.47
N ILE A 60 38.27 -15.87 17.29
CA ILE A 60 39.38 -16.25 16.41
C ILE A 60 40.38 -15.11 16.43
N GLY A 61 41.61 -15.40 16.83
CA GLY A 61 42.69 -14.44 16.97
C GLY A 61 44.01 -14.97 16.45
N LEU A 62 45.05 -14.18 16.64
CA LEU A 62 46.42 -14.55 16.31
C LEU A 62 47.21 -14.81 17.59
N ARG A 63 48.12 -15.77 17.53
CA ARG A 63 49.04 -16.12 18.60
C ARG A 63 50.46 -15.94 18.10
N PHE A 64 51.26 -15.17 18.82
CA PHE A 64 52.65 -14.87 18.48
C PHE A 64 53.58 -15.30 19.62
N ASN A 65 54.59 -16.13 19.31
CA ASN A 65 55.54 -16.68 20.30
C ASN A 65 54.87 -17.28 21.54
N ASP A 66 53.79 -18.03 21.31
CA ASP A 66 52.98 -18.67 22.36
C ASP A 66 52.27 -17.70 23.33
N ASP A 67 52.00 -16.47 22.91
CA ASP A 67 51.07 -15.55 23.57
C ASP A 67 49.95 -15.15 22.61
N THR A 68 48.74 -14.94 23.13
CA THR A 68 47.69 -14.25 22.35
C THR A 68 48.22 -12.88 21.93
N LEU A 69 48.17 -12.55 20.64
CA LEU A 69 48.74 -11.33 20.11
C LEU A 69 47.97 -10.11 20.66
N SER A 70 48.67 -9.23 21.37
CA SER A 70 48.12 -7.97 21.89
C SER A 70 48.27 -6.83 20.89
N SER A 71 47.36 -5.84 20.96
CA SER A 71 47.41 -4.63 20.14
C SER A 71 48.68 -3.81 20.32
N SER A 72 49.33 -3.90 21.50
CA SER A 72 50.61 -3.23 21.76
C SER A 72 51.79 -3.80 20.98
N ARG A 73 51.68 -5.01 20.42
CA ARG A 73 52.73 -5.67 19.63
C ARG A 73 52.56 -5.50 18.12
N ILE A 74 51.53 -4.78 17.68
CA ILE A 74 51.31 -4.49 16.25
C ILE A 74 51.62 -3.03 15.96
N SER A 75 52.14 -2.77 14.76
CA SER A 75 52.41 -1.43 14.23
C SER A 75 52.09 -1.36 12.75
N ASN A 76 52.15 -0.17 12.15
CA ASN A 76 51.88 0.07 10.72
C ASN A 76 50.54 -0.53 10.26
N THR A 77 49.49 -0.31 11.04
CA THR A 77 48.17 -0.89 10.84
C THR A 77 47.40 -0.18 9.72
N HIS A 78 46.85 -0.96 8.81
CA HIS A 78 45.92 -0.53 7.77
C HIS A 78 44.83 -1.58 7.61
N GLN A 79 43.57 -1.14 7.57
CA GLN A 79 42.44 -2.02 7.31
C GLN A 79 41.57 -1.39 6.22
N GLU A 80 41.16 -2.22 5.27
CA GLU A 80 40.30 -1.83 4.15
C GLU A 80 39.11 -2.79 4.08
N LEU A 81 37.90 -2.23 3.99
CA LEU A 81 36.68 -2.96 3.67
C LEU A 81 36.34 -2.71 2.20
N ASP A 82 36.57 -3.72 1.36
CA ASP A 82 36.07 -3.74 0.00
C ASP A 82 34.58 -4.06 0.02
N LEU A 83 33.76 -3.01 -0.07
CA LEU A 83 32.31 -3.12 -0.04
C LEU A 83 31.76 -3.93 -1.22
N TRP A 84 32.38 -3.82 -2.39
CA TRP A 84 31.92 -4.46 -3.62
C TRP A 84 32.10 -5.99 -3.58
N HIS A 85 33.15 -6.46 -2.92
CA HIS A 85 33.44 -7.89 -2.75
C HIS A 85 33.14 -8.42 -1.33
N GLY A 86 32.78 -7.53 -0.40
CA GLY A 86 32.55 -7.82 1.02
C GLY A 86 33.72 -8.49 1.72
N THR A 87 34.92 -7.98 1.47
CA THR A 87 36.17 -8.55 2.00
C THR A 87 36.89 -7.51 2.85
N ILE A 88 37.34 -7.91 4.03
CA ILE A 88 38.17 -7.07 4.90
C ILE A 88 39.62 -7.50 4.73
N THR A 89 40.50 -6.58 4.36
CA THR A 89 41.95 -6.79 4.32
C THR A 89 42.60 -5.99 5.45
N SER A 90 43.24 -6.67 6.39
CA SER A 90 44.03 -6.06 7.46
C SER A 90 45.52 -6.30 7.20
N ILE A 91 46.31 -5.24 7.24
CA ILE A 91 47.78 -5.27 7.08
C ILE A 91 48.38 -4.61 8.30
N PHE A 92 49.36 -5.26 8.92
CA PHE A 92 50.12 -4.71 10.03
C PHE A 92 51.48 -5.40 10.12
N THR A 93 52.35 -4.92 10.99
CA THR A 93 53.65 -5.54 11.27
C THR A 93 53.74 -6.02 12.72
N ILE A 94 54.36 -7.18 12.92
CA ILE A 94 54.79 -7.70 14.23
C ILE A 94 56.31 -7.80 14.17
N ASP A 95 57.02 -7.13 15.07
CA ASP A 95 58.50 -7.06 15.07
C ASP A 95 59.08 -6.69 13.69
N GLY A 96 58.42 -5.75 12.99
CA GLY A 96 58.80 -5.29 11.65
C GLY A 96 58.42 -6.24 10.50
N ILE A 97 57.90 -7.43 10.78
CA ILE A 97 57.50 -8.42 9.77
C ILE A 97 56.02 -8.26 9.43
N LYS A 98 55.74 -8.15 8.12
CA LYS A 98 54.38 -7.95 7.61
C LYS A 98 53.49 -9.16 7.84
N VAL A 99 52.27 -8.88 8.27
CA VAL A 99 51.14 -9.81 8.35
C VAL A 99 50.00 -9.23 7.53
N LYS A 100 49.45 -10.03 6.61
CA LYS A 100 48.21 -9.71 5.88
C LYS A 100 47.14 -10.72 6.28
N VAL A 101 45.98 -10.22 6.70
CA VAL A 101 44.80 -11.02 7.02
C VAL A 101 43.68 -10.60 6.08
N VAL A 102 43.09 -11.56 5.37
CA VAL A 102 41.91 -11.37 4.55
C VAL A 102 40.76 -12.13 5.22
N THR A 103 39.66 -11.44 5.51
CA THR A 103 38.48 -11.98 6.19
C THR A 103 37.24 -11.77 5.33
N GLN A 104 36.40 -12.80 5.24
CA GLN A 104 35.18 -12.76 4.43
C GLN A 104 34.09 -13.65 5.04
N GLY A 105 32.85 -13.15 5.08
CA GLY A 105 31.68 -13.94 5.49
C GLY A 105 31.03 -14.68 4.31
N ASP A 106 30.41 -15.82 4.59
CA ASP A 106 29.57 -16.54 3.63
C ASP A 106 28.13 -15.97 3.60
N PHE A 107 27.45 -16.12 2.46
CA PHE A 107 26.03 -15.74 2.30
C PHE A 107 25.09 -16.87 2.70
N ASP A 108 25.49 -18.12 2.49
CA ASP A 108 24.62 -19.30 2.60
C ASP A 108 24.75 -20.00 3.96
N SER A 109 25.77 -19.65 4.75
CA SER A 109 26.07 -20.28 6.04
C SER A 109 26.68 -19.29 7.04
N ASP A 110 26.65 -19.66 8.32
CA ASP A 110 27.29 -18.89 9.41
C ASP A 110 28.82 -19.16 9.44
N ALA A 111 29.45 -19.04 8.27
CA ALA A 111 30.86 -19.32 8.06
C ALA A 111 31.67 -18.06 7.76
N VAL A 112 32.91 -18.05 8.25
CA VAL A 112 33.89 -17.00 7.98
C VAL A 112 35.15 -17.65 7.42
N VAL A 113 35.67 -17.07 6.35
CA VAL A 113 36.92 -17.46 5.69
C VAL A 113 38.02 -16.53 6.15
N PHE A 114 39.18 -17.11 6.45
CA PHE A 114 40.41 -16.38 6.76
C PHE A 114 41.53 -16.84 5.84
N THR A 115 42.26 -15.90 5.27
CA THR A 115 43.55 -16.13 4.59
C THR A 115 44.59 -15.22 5.20
N ILE A 116 45.67 -15.80 5.72
CA ILE A 116 46.68 -15.11 6.52
C ILE A 116 48.04 -15.37 5.91
N ASP A 117 48.72 -14.32 5.48
CA ASP A 117 50.05 -14.39 4.85
C ASP A 117 51.09 -13.69 5.74
N SER A 118 52.14 -14.43 6.12
CA SER A 118 53.31 -13.86 6.81
C SER A 118 54.49 -14.82 6.82
N GLN A 119 55.72 -14.28 6.81
CA GLN A 119 56.93 -15.05 7.08
C GLN A 119 56.95 -15.63 8.51
N LEU A 120 56.23 -15.01 9.45
CA LEU A 120 56.11 -15.51 10.83
C LEU A 120 55.32 -16.82 10.92
N ILE A 121 54.49 -17.14 9.92
CA ILE A 121 53.79 -18.43 9.84
C ILE A 121 54.79 -19.52 9.46
N GLU A 122 55.63 -19.25 8.45
CA GLU A 122 56.67 -20.18 7.98
C GLU A 122 57.69 -20.49 9.06
N SER A 123 58.06 -19.50 9.90
CA SER A 123 58.94 -19.72 11.06
C SER A 123 58.24 -20.42 12.24
N GLY A 124 56.92 -20.58 12.19
CA GLY A 124 56.11 -21.16 13.26
C GLY A 124 55.80 -20.22 14.43
N ASN A 125 56.22 -18.96 14.36
CA ASN A 125 56.04 -17.96 15.42
C ASN A 125 54.60 -17.42 15.47
N LEU A 126 53.93 -17.32 14.32
CA LEU A 126 52.55 -16.84 14.19
C LEU A 126 51.61 -18.01 13.88
N LYS A 127 50.57 -18.15 14.70
CA LYS A 127 49.55 -19.21 14.62
C LYS A 127 48.16 -18.60 14.76
N VAL A 128 47.12 -19.34 14.38
CA VAL A 128 45.72 -18.94 14.64
C VAL A 128 45.27 -19.53 15.97
N GLU A 129 44.65 -18.72 16.81
CA GLU A 129 44.08 -19.13 18.10
C GLU A 129 42.55 -19.11 18.02
N LEU A 130 41.91 -20.18 18.46
CA LEU A 130 40.46 -20.26 18.69
C LEU A 130 40.22 -20.38 20.19
N ASP A 131 39.46 -19.45 20.76
CA ASP A 131 39.20 -19.35 22.20
C ASP A 131 37.69 -19.27 22.47
N PHE A 132 37.19 -20.13 23.35
CA PHE A 132 35.76 -20.35 23.55
C PHE A 132 35.32 -19.86 24.92
N PRO A 133 34.40 -18.88 25.02
CA PRO A 133 33.94 -18.34 26.30
C PRO A 133 32.75 -19.11 26.89
N TYR A 134 32.48 -18.88 28.18
CA TYR A 134 31.20 -19.16 28.81
C TYR A 134 30.28 -17.93 28.66
N PRO A 135 28.95 -18.05 28.57
CA PRO A 135 28.07 -16.89 28.60
C PRO A 135 28.24 -16.07 29.89
N PRO A 136 28.12 -14.73 29.85
CA PRO A 136 28.18 -13.91 31.05
C PRO A 136 27.01 -14.20 32.00
N ILE A 137 27.27 -14.19 33.31
CA ILE A 137 26.21 -14.28 34.33
C ILE A 137 25.53 -12.92 34.43
N HIS A 138 24.30 -12.81 33.91
CA HIS A 138 23.60 -11.54 33.70
C HIS A 138 23.08 -10.90 35.01
N THR A 139 23.97 -10.22 35.73
CA THR A 139 23.58 -9.20 36.73
C THR A 139 23.26 -7.87 36.04
N ALA A 140 22.54 -6.95 36.70
CA ALA A 140 22.22 -5.62 36.15
C ALA A 140 23.45 -4.82 35.68
N LYS A 141 24.65 -5.17 36.17
CA LYS A 141 25.95 -4.62 35.75
C LYS A 141 26.28 -4.89 34.27
N TYR A 142 25.71 -5.93 33.67
CA TYR A 142 26.10 -6.46 32.34
C TYR A 142 25.05 -6.22 31.24
N LYS A 143 24.06 -5.37 31.50
CA LYS A 143 22.95 -5.02 30.57
C LYS A 143 23.39 -4.59 29.16
N ASN A 144 24.62 -4.09 29.02
CA ASN A 144 25.15 -3.43 27.82
C ASN A 144 26.54 -3.94 27.42
N GLU A 145 26.85 -5.23 27.63
CA GLU A 145 28.18 -5.77 27.33
C GLU A 145 28.55 -5.68 25.84
N VAL A 146 29.66 -4.98 25.56
CA VAL A 146 30.27 -4.85 24.22
C VAL A 146 30.97 -6.15 23.80
N PHE A 147 31.51 -6.89 24.78
CA PHE A 147 32.30 -8.09 24.56
C PHE A 147 31.63 -9.26 25.26
N VAL A 148 30.99 -10.10 24.46
CA VAL A 148 30.09 -11.13 24.96
C VAL A 148 30.94 -12.34 25.37
N GLY A 149 30.88 -12.74 26.63
CA GLY A 149 31.46 -14.00 27.09
C GLY A 149 32.64 -13.86 28.06
N VAL A 150 32.68 -14.79 29.02
CA VAL A 150 33.58 -14.81 30.16
C VAL A 150 34.50 -16.02 30.06
N TYR A 151 35.81 -15.79 30.16
CA TYR A 151 36.85 -16.79 29.87
C TYR A 151 37.49 -17.40 31.13
N ASP A 152 37.18 -16.85 32.30
CA ASP A 152 37.64 -17.27 33.62
C ASP A 152 36.71 -18.30 34.30
N PHE A 153 35.70 -18.82 33.59
CA PHE A 153 34.84 -19.93 34.03
C PHE A 153 35.08 -21.25 33.24
N PRO A 154 36.31 -21.81 33.23
CA PRO A 154 36.65 -22.99 32.43
C PRO A 154 35.95 -24.30 32.89
N THR A 155 35.29 -24.31 34.03
CA THR A 155 34.55 -25.48 34.54
C THR A 155 33.06 -25.47 34.20
N ASN A 156 32.53 -24.34 33.71
CA ASN A 156 31.08 -24.16 33.48
C ASN A 156 30.64 -24.55 32.06
N HIS A 157 31.59 -24.85 31.18
CA HIS A 157 31.35 -25.33 29.82
C HIS A 157 32.37 -26.41 29.44
N SER A 158 32.15 -27.08 28.31
CA SER A 158 33.10 -28.04 27.79
C SER A 158 33.35 -27.85 26.30
N THR A 159 34.59 -28.06 25.88
CA THR A 159 34.96 -28.16 24.47
C THR A 159 35.68 -29.47 24.20
N LYS A 160 35.40 -30.13 23.08
CA LYS A 160 36.03 -31.40 22.68
C LYS A 160 36.32 -31.41 21.19
N LEU A 161 37.48 -31.94 20.81
CA LEU A 161 37.77 -32.24 19.42
C LEU A 161 37.09 -33.55 19.04
N SER A 162 36.28 -33.53 17.98
CA SER A 162 35.66 -34.76 17.47
C SER A 162 36.67 -35.57 16.65
N ALA A 163 36.48 -36.89 16.58
CA ALA A 163 37.23 -37.71 15.63
C ALA A 163 36.97 -37.22 14.18
N ASN A 164 38.06 -37.02 13.44
CA ASN A 164 38.04 -36.56 12.05
C ASN A 164 38.22 -37.75 11.11
N LEU A 165 37.43 -37.78 10.04
CA LEU A 165 37.53 -38.79 8.97
C LEU A 165 38.43 -38.32 7.81
N GLU A 166 38.66 -37.01 7.69
CA GLU A 166 39.45 -36.39 6.62
C GLU A 166 40.59 -35.56 7.20
N SER A 167 41.74 -35.52 6.49
CA SER A 167 42.94 -34.79 6.93
C SER A 167 42.83 -33.27 6.85
N ASN A 168 41.81 -32.75 6.16
CA ASN A 168 41.61 -31.32 5.95
C ASN A 168 40.34 -30.76 6.60
N THR A 169 39.81 -31.45 7.63
CA THR A 169 38.76 -30.93 8.51
C THR A 169 39.14 -31.03 9.97
N ALA A 170 38.49 -30.21 10.78
CA ALA A 170 38.41 -30.42 12.22
C ALA A 170 37.05 -29.97 12.76
N HIS A 171 36.55 -30.62 13.80
CA HIS A 171 35.27 -30.25 14.42
C HIS A 171 35.44 -30.09 15.92
N ILE A 172 35.29 -28.86 16.39
CA ILE A 172 35.30 -28.54 17.82
C ILE A 172 33.85 -28.51 18.29
N TYR A 173 33.47 -29.42 19.17
CA TYR A 173 32.18 -29.40 19.87
C TYR A 173 32.29 -28.52 21.11
N HIS A 174 31.34 -27.61 21.32
CA HIS A 174 31.25 -26.72 22.47
C HIS A 174 29.86 -26.80 23.11
N GLU A 175 29.84 -27.08 24.41
CA GLU A 175 28.62 -27.24 25.20
C GLU A 175 28.66 -26.32 26.43
N MET A 176 27.67 -25.44 26.52
CA MET A 176 27.50 -24.43 27.58
C MET A 176 26.02 -24.27 27.94
N GLY A 177 25.29 -25.38 28.08
CA GLY A 177 23.82 -25.43 28.08
C GLY A 177 23.22 -25.43 26.66
N THR A 178 23.81 -24.63 25.77
CA THR A 178 23.60 -24.70 24.31
C THR A 178 24.69 -25.55 23.67
N LYS A 179 24.32 -26.36 22.68
CA LYS A 179 25.25 -27.22 21.93
C LYS A 179 25.57 -26.56 20.59
N CYS A 180 26.85 -26.46 20.27
CA CYS A 180 27.30 -25.96 18.98
C CYS A 180 28.62 -26.59 18.53
N TYR A 181 28.91 -26.42 17.25
CA TYR A 181 30.14 -26.84 16.61
C TYR A 181 30.83 -25.66 15.94
N VAL A 182 32.16 -25.65 16.01
CA VAL A 182 33.01 -24.94 15.06
C VAL A 182 33.63 -25.95 14.13
N ASN A 183 33.11 -25.97 12.91
CA ASN A 183 33.55 -26.85 11.85
C ASN A 183 34.61 -26.12 11.02
N LEU A 184 35.81 -26.66 10.99
CA LEU A 184 36.95 -26.12 10.25
C LEU A 184 37.17 -26.88 8.95
N ARG A 185 37.48 -26.15 7.87
CA ARG A 185 37.87 -26.70 6.57
C ARG A 185 39.04 -25.93 5.99
N TRP A 186 40.03 -26.63 5.45
CA TRP A 186 41.12 -26.00 4.69
C TRP A 186 41.40 -26.78 3.39
N PRO A 187 42.17 -26.22 2.43
CA PRO A 187 42.51 -26.91 1.20
C PRO A 187 43.25 -28.22 1.49
N LYS A 188 42.96 -29.31 0.74
CA LYS A 188 43.62 -30.63 0.94
C LYS A 188 45.14 -30.59 0.80
N LYS A 189 45.67 -29.64 0.04
CA LYS A 189 47.12 -29.45 -0.15
C LYS A 189 47.77 -28.72 1.04
N ALA A 190 46.98 -28.05 1.88
CA ALA A 190 47.50 -27.27 2.99
C ALA A 190 47.89 -28.17 4.16
N SER A 191 49.10 -27.99 4.68
CA SER A 191 49.65 -28.76 5.80
C SER A 191 49.31 -28.13 7.15
N LEU A 192 48.01 -28.01 7.45
CA LEU A 192 47.53 -27.42 8.69
C LEU A 192 47.23 -28.48 9.76
N GLU A 193 47.53 -28.13 11.00
CA GLU A 193 47.28 -28.98 12.17
C GLU A 193 46.60 -28.17 13.27
N LEU A 194 45.53 -28.73 13.85
CA LEU A 194 44.81 -28.17 14.98
C LEU A 194 45.20 -28.92 16.26
N LYS A 195 45.63 -28.18 17.30
CA LYS A 195 45.95 -28.71 18.63
C LYS A 195 45.20 -27.99 19.73
N ARG A 196 44.85 -28.70 20.80
CA ARG A 196 44.35 -28.11 22.04
C ARG A 196 45.54 -27.68 22.90
N LEU A 197 45.52 -26.47 23.50
CA LEU A 197 46.61 -25.97 24.34
C LEU A 197 46.60 -26.53 25.77
N GLY A 198 45.41 -26.74 26.35
CA GLY A 198 45.24 -27.31 27.68
C GLY A 198 44.85 -28.79 27.66
N LEU A 199 45.12 -29.50 28.76
CA LEU A 199 44.55 -30.84 28.98
C LEU A 199 43.02 -30.75 29.06
N GLN A 200 42.33 -31.75 28.51
CA GLN A 200 40.89 -31.86 28.62
C GLN A 200 40.50 -31.99 30.10
N GLY A 201 39.60 -31.11 30.57
CA GLY A 201 39.20 -31.05 31.99
C GLY A 201 40.10 -30.18 32.87
N SER A 202 41.04 -29.41 32.31
CA SER A 202 41.82 -28.44 33.07
C SER A 202 40.96 -27.31 33.65
N THR A 203 41.33 -26.81 34.84
CA THR A 203 40.70 -25.66 35.51
C THR A 203 41.33 -24.31 35.13
N LYS A 204 42.30 -24.30 34.21
CA LYS A 204 42.93 -23.05 33.74
C LYS A 204 42.09 -22.39 32.65
N PRO A 205 42.11 -21.05 32.50
CA PRO A 205 41.43 -20.34 31.40
C PRO A 205 41.85 -20.79 29.99
N THR A 206 42.99 -21.47 29.85
CA THR A 206 43.47 -22.04 28.58
C THR A 206 42.82 -23.39 28.22
N ALA A 207 41.94 -23.94 29.08
CA ALA A 207 41.33 -25.25 28.90
C ALA A 207 40.53 -25.38 27.59
N HIS A 208 39.99 -24.27 27.09
CA HIS A 208 39.15 -24.20 25.90
C HIS A 208 39.82 -23.51 24.72
N ARG A 209 41.16 -23.47 24.69
CA ARG A 209 41.92 -22.89 23.58
C ARG A 209 42.45 -23.94 22.62
N TYR A 210 42.33 -23.63 21.33
CA TYR A 210 42.85 -24.42 20.23
C TYR A 210 43.75 -23.55 19.36
N VAL A 211 44.77 -24.16 18.78
CA VAL A 211 45.72 -23.50 17.89
C VAL A 211 45.78 -24.23 16.58
N LEU A 212 45.54 -23.50 15.49
CA LEU A 212 45.72 -23.95 14.13
C LEU A 212 47.06 -23.39 13.62
N SER A 213 47.93 -24.28 13.17
CA SER A 213 49.29 -23.96 12.74
C SER A 213 49.62 -24.62 11.40
N SER A 214 50.49 -23.98 10.62
CA SER A 214 51.08 -24.57 9.42
C SER A 214 52.44 -25.19 9.74
N ARG A 215 52.81 -26.27 9.04
CA ARG A 215 54.12 -26.91 9.22
C ARG A 215 55.23 -26.29 8.36
N HIS A 216 54.92 -25.80 7.16
CA HIS A 216 55.92 -25.31 6.19
C HIS A 216 55.40 -24.20 5.23
N GLU A 217 54.22 -23.65 5.45
CA GLU A 217 53.61 -22.69 4.51
C GLU A 217 53.66 -21.27 5.06
N LYS A 218 53.83 -20.29 4.18
CA LYS A 218 53.72 -18.85 4.50
C LYS A 218 52.28 -18.37 4.68
N THR A 219 51.31 -19.22 4.34
CA THR A 219 49.89 -18.90 4.27
C THR A 219 49.09 -19.88 5.10
N ILE A 220 48.14 -19.39 5.90
CA ILE A 220 47.07 -20.18 6.50
C ILE A 220 45.76 -19.75 5.85
N SER A 221 45.07 -20.66 5.17
CA SER A 221 43.74 -20.41 4.61
C SER A 221 42.74 -21.46 5.10
N PHE A 222 41.68 -21.02 5.76
CA PHE A 222 40.67 -21.92 6.34
C PHE A 222 39.29 -21.26 6.48
N VAL A 223 38.27 -22.09 6.61
CA VAL A 223 36.89 -21.74 6.96
C VAL A 223 36.65 -22.07 8.42
N ALA A 224 36.02 -21.18 9.17
CA ALA A 224 35.38 -21.45 10.44
C ALA A 224 33.87 -21.33 10.28
N HIS A 225 33.16 -22.45 10.31
CA HIS A 225 31.70 -22.50 10.22
C HIS A 225 31.10 -22.84 11.58
N PHE A 226 30.36 -21.89 12.14
CA PHE A 226 29.66 -22.05 13.40
C PHE A 226 28.26 -22.63 13.13
N SER A 227 27.90 -23.75 13.75
CA SER A 227 26.58 -24.35 13.53
C SER A 227 26.09 -25.18 14.71
N PRO A 228 24.77 -25.44 14.82
CA PRO A 228 24.23 -26.38 15.82
C PRO A 228 24.76 -27.81 15.63
N ASP A 229 25.07 -28.20 14.38
CA ASP A 229 25.43 -29.57 14.02
C ASP A 229 26.89 -29.71 13.58
N LYS A 230 27.43 -30.93 13.68
CA LYS A 230 28.69 -31.32 13.02
C LYS A 230 28.47 -31.40 11.52
N ARG A 231 29.20 -30.61 10.73
CA ARG A 231 29.10 -30.59 9.26
C ARG A 231 30.47 -30.39 8.63
N VAL A 232 30.66 -30.86 7.39
CA VAL A 232 31.84 -30.52 6.59
C VAL A 232 31.55 -29.19 5.89
N PRO A 233 32.29 -28.10 6.18
CA PRO A 233 32.12 -26.84 5.48
C PRO A 233 32.61 -26.92 4.04
N ASP A 234 32.13 -26.00 3.22
CA ASP A 234 32.69 -25.76 1.89
C ASP A 234 34.15 -25.30 1.96
N LEU A 235 34.87 -25.40 0.85
CA LEU A 235 36.25 -24.93 0.75
C LEU A 235 36.31 -23.38 0.77
N PRO A 236 37.41 -22.79 1.28
CA PRO A 236 37.62 -21.33 1.25
C PRO A 236 37.36 -20.69 -0.12
N SER A 237 37.87 -21.30 -1.19
CA SER A 237 37.70 -20.82 -2.57
C SER A 237 36.26 -20.85 -3.06
N THR A 238 35.46 -21.79 -2.58
CA THR A 238 34.04 -21.90 -2.95
C THR A 238 33.26 -20.75 -2.32
N ILE A 239 33.49 -20.49 -1.02
CA ILE A 239 32.87 -19.39 -0.29
C ILE A 239 33.32 -18.04 -0.87
N ASP A 240 34.61 -17.86 -1.20
CA ASP A 240 35.10 -16.61 -1.79
C ASP A 240 34.39 -16.26 -3.10
N ARG A 241 34.28 -17.22 -4.03
CA ARG A 241 33.54 -17.01 -5.27
C ARG A 241 32.06 -16.70 -5.02
N ARG A 242 31.42 -17.40 -4.08
CA ARG A 242 30.00 -17.21 -3.75
C ARG A 242 29.75 -15.84 -3.12
N SER A 243 30.58 -15.45 -2.15
CA SER A 243 30.44 -14.19 -1.41
C SER A 243 30.68 -12.98 -2.33
N ARG A 244 31.69 -13.03 -3.20
CA ARG A 244 31.92 -12.00 -4.24
C ARG A 244 30.71 -11.85 -5.15
N ALA A 245 30.19 -12.96 -5.69
CA ALA A 245 28.99 -12.91 -6.55
C ALA A 245 27.77 -12.37 -5.79
N GLY A 246 27.57 -12.79 -4.53
CA GLY A 246 26.48 -12.33 -3.69
C GLY A 246 26.51 -10.82 -3.39
N TRP A 247 27.69 -10.25 -3.15
CA TRP A 247 27.85 -8.80 -2.97
C TRP A 247 27.69 -8.03 -4.28
N GLN A 248 28.25 -8.52 -5.38
CA GLN A 248 28.05 -7.91 -6.70
C GLN A 248 26.57 -7.87 -7.07
N ASP A 249 25.83 -8.96 -6.85
CA ASP A 249 24.38 -9.00 -7.01
C ASP A 249 23.66 -8.04 -6.06
N TYR A 250 24.10 -7.92 -4.81
CA TYR A 250 23.49 -7.01 -3.82
C TYR A 250 23.60 -5.53 -4.22
N TRP A 251 24.73 -5.13 -4.80
CA TRP A 251 24.98 -3.76 -5.23
C TRP A 251 24.44 -3.45 -6.62
N SER A 252 24.48 -4.43 -7.53
CA SER A 252 24.06 -4.23 -8.93
C SER A 252 22.54 -4.41 -9.13
N GLN A 253 21.83 -4.89 -8.11
CA GLN A 253 20.39 -5.07 -8.15
C GLN A 253 19.72 -4.17 -7.10
N TRP A 254 18.48 -3.74 -7.38
CA TRP A 254 17.59 -3.01 -6.48
C TRP A 254 17.93 -1.52 -6.29
N GLY A 255 17.60 -0.96 -5.13
CA GLY A 255 17.68 0.48 -4.87
C GLY A 255 19.12 1.03 -4.76
N PHE A 256 19.38 2.15 -5.43
CA PHE A 256 20.59 2.96 -5.23
C PHE A 256 20.26 4.45 -5.24
N VAL A 257 21.01 5.24 -4.47
CA VAL A 257 20.95 6.71 -4.46
C VAL A 257 22.38 7.22 -4.67
N ASP A 258 22.53 8.09 -5.65
CA ASP A 258 23.78 8.73 -6.05
C ASP A 258 23.65 10.25 -5.92
N LEU A 259 24.52 10.80 -5.07
CA LEU A 259 24.64 12.23 -4.79
C LEU A 259 25.97 12.81 -5.29
N THR A 260 26.79 12.03 -6.01
CA THR A 260 28.17 12.41 -6.35
C THR A 260 28.28 13.59 -7.31
N GLU A 261 27.22 13.88 -8.07
CA GLU A 261 27.15 15.08 -8.93
C GLU A 261 26.69 16.34 -8.18
N SER A 262 26.28 16.21 -6.92
CA SER A 262 25.88 17.37 -6.11
C SER A 262 27.08 18.28 -5.84
N THR A 263 26.90 19.58 -6.03
CA THR A 263 27.90 20.60 -5.64
C THR A 263 27.78 20.98 -4.17
N ASN A 264 26.74 20.51 -3.47
CA ASN A 264 26.55 20.74 -2.04
C ASN A 264 27.71 20.11 -1.23
N PRO A 265 28.36 20.85 -0.30
CA PRO A 265 29.50 20.33 0.46
C PRO A 265 29.16 19.15 1.38
N ASN A 266 27.88 18.96 1.74
CA ASN A 266 27.45 17.83 2.56
C ASN A 266 27.26 16.54 1.75
N ALA A 267 27.25 16.59 0.42
CA ALA A 267 26.85 15.44 -0.40
C ALA A 267 27.80 14.22 -0.27
N THR A 268 29.11 14.45 -0.21
CA THR A 268 30.10 13.36 -0.14
C THR A 268 29.95 12.53 1.15
N GLU A 269 29.82 13.20 2.29
CA GLU A 269 29.62 12.49 3.57
C GLU A 269 28.25 11.81 3.63
N LEU A 270 27.21 12.43 3.06
CA LEU A 270 25.89 11.79 2.96
C LEU A 270 25.96 10.51 2.12
N GLN A 271 26.62 10.56 0.95
CA GLN A 271 26.83 9.41 0.07
C GLN A 271 27.59 8.29 0.80
N ARG A 272 28.66 8.63 1.54
CA ARG A 272 29.43 7.67 2.34
C ARG A 272 28.51 6.95 3.34
N ARG A 273 27.71 7.71 4.10
CA ARG A 273 26.77 7.14 5.09
C ARG A 273 25.69 6.27 4.45
N ILE A 274 25.19 6.64 3.27
CA ILE A 274 24.21 5.84 2.52
C ILE A 274 24.81 4.48 2.19
N ILE A 275 26.00 4.47 1.60
CA ILE A 275 26.68 3.24 1.18
C ILE A 275 27.02 2.36 2.39
N THR A 276 27.67 2.90 3.42
CA THR A 276 28.06 2.10 4.59
C THR A 276 26.86 1.57 5.36
N SER A 277 25.77 2.34 5.47
CA SER A 277 24.53 1.87 6.10
C SER A 277 23.91 0.70 5.34
N GLN A 278 23.90 0.74 3.99
CA GLN A 278 23.40 -0.37 3.19
C GLN A 278 24.20 -1.65 3.43
N TYR A 279 25.52 -1.56 3.57
CA TYR A 279 26.38 -2.70 3.91
C TYR A 279 26.09 -3.24 5.31
N HIS A 280 26.08 -2.36 6.32
CA HIS A 280 25.93 -2.77 7.72
C HIS A 280 24.59 -3.42 8.01
N VAL A 281 23.51 -2.85 7.47
CA VAL A 281 22.16 -3.39 7.63
C VAL A 281 22.02 -4.73 6.89
N ARG A 282 22.70 -4.92 5.75
CA ARG A 282 22.77 -6.23 5.08
C ARG A 282 23.44 -7.30 5.92
N VAL A 283 24.56 -6.97 6.57
CA VAL A 283 25.29 -7.92 7.42
C VAL A 283 24.54 -8.22 8.71
N ASN A 284 23.95 -7.21 9.34
CA ASN A 284 23.44 -7.30 10.70
C ASN A 284 21.92 -7.45 10.82
N SER A 285 21.16 -7.22 9.75
CA SER A 285 19.69 -7.10 9.83
C SER A 285 18.91 -7.86 8.77
N ALA A 286 19.57 -8.55 7.84
CA ALA A 286 18.94 -9.40 6.83
C ALA A 286 18.64 -10.82 7.38
N ALA A 287 17.93 -10.90 8.50
CA ALA A 287 17.63 -12.15 9.21
C ALA A 287 16.47 -12.94 8.55
N ASP A 288 16.25 -14.17 9.03
CA ASP A 288 15.14 -15.04 8.63
C ASP A 288 14.31 -15.47 9.86
N GLY A 289 13.01 -15.20 9.79
CA GLY A 289 12.03 -15.54 10.81
C GLY A 289 12.15 -14.82 12.16
N GLU A 290 13.01 -13.81 12.27
CA GLU A 290 13.17 -12.95 13.46
C GLU A 290 13.71 -11.56 13.07
N SER A 291 13.50 -10.57 13.93
CA SER A 291 14.16 -9.26 13.82
C SER A 291 15.53 -9.34 14.48
N PRO A 292 16.58 -8.72 13.93
CA PRO A 292 17.79 -8.48 14.70
C PRO A 292 17.48 -7.64 15.95
N GLN A 293 18.28 -7.81 16.99
CA GLN A 293 18.33 -6.86 18.10
C GLN A 293 19.02 -5.55 17.66
N GLU A 294 18.93 -4.52 18.49
CA GLU A 294 19.26 -3.14 18.12
C GLU A 294 20.74 -2.94 17.80
N SER A 295 21.62 -3.83 18.24
CA SER A 295 23.05 -3.83 17.92
C SER A 295 23.43 -4.91 16.89
N GLY A 296 22.45 -5.51 16.21
CA GLY A 296 22.66 -6.51 15.18
C GLY A 296 23.25 -7.83 15.71
N LEU A 297 24.34 -8.28 15.09
CA LEU A 297 25.07 -9.49 15.48
C LEU A 297 26.40 -9.19 16.20
N MET A 298 26.59 -7.93 16.65
CA MET A 298 27.86 -7.41 17.16
C MET A 298 28.02 -7.49 18.68
N ASN A 299 27.06 -7.00 19.47
CA ASN A 299 27.11 -7.03 20.96
C ASN A 299 25.78 -7.51 21.59
N ASN A 300 25.80 -7.80 22.90
CA ASN A 300 24.65 -8.35 23.62
C ASN A 300 23.82 -7.27 24.35
N GLY A 301 23.66 -6.09 23.74
CA GLY A 301 22.80 -5.04 24.29
C GLY A 301 21.41 -5.57 24.61
N TRP A 302 20.86 -5.19 25.77
CA TRP A 302 19.57 -5.67 26.26
C TRP A 302 19.44 -7.20 26.29
N TYR A 303 20.52 -7.87 26.71
CA TYR A 303 20.60 -9.33 26.81
C TYR A 303 20.46 -10.07 25.46
N GLY A 304 20.62 -9.34 24.35
CA GLY A 304 20.54 -9.89 22.99
C GLY A 304 19.12 -10.12 22.48
N LYS A 305 18.13 -9.70 23.25
CA LYS A 305 16.71 -9.70 22.87
C LYS A 305 16.42 -8.50 21.99
N PHE A 306 15.57 -8.67 20.99
CA PHE A 306 15.14 -7.55 20.16
C PHE A 306 13.94 -6.84 20.77
N HIS A 307 13.75 -5.60 20.34
CA HIS A 307 12.64 -4.77 20.72
C HIS A 307 11.58 -4.76 19.62
N MET A 308 10.40 -5.31 19.91
CA MET A 308 9.28 -5.43 18.97
C MET A 308 8.80 -4.07 18.44
N GLU A 309 8.96 -3.03 19.24
CA GLU A 309 8.66 -1.66 18.88
C GLU A 309 9.65 -1.08 17.85
N MET A 310 10.86 -1.63 17.74
CA MET A 310 11.87 -1.15 16.79
C MET A 310 11.83 -1.86 15.43
N VAL A 311 11.01 -2.92 15.27
CA VAL A 311 11.02 -3.77 14.07
C VAL A 311 10.69 -3.02 12.78
N VAL A 312 9.83 -2.01 12.85
CA VAL A 312 9.51 -1.14 11.70
C VAL A 312 10.74 -0.34 11.29
N TRP A 313 11.45 0.27 12.25
CA TRP A 313 12.67 1.02 11.99
C TRP A 313 13.81 0.14 11.48
N HIS A 314 13.87 -1.12 11.94
CA HIS A 314 14.83 -2.10 11.44
C HIS A 314 14.57 -2.54 10.00
N SER A 315 13.30 -2.63 9.58
CA SER A 315 12.96 -3.47 8.42
C SER A 315 12.16 -2.79 7.33
N ALA A 316 11.45 -1.68 7.61
CA ALA A 316 10.60 -1.03 6.61
C ALA A 316 11.39 -0.55 5.40
N HIS A 317 12.66 -0.17 5.59
CA HIS A 317 13.52 0.29 4.51
C HIS A 317 13.70 -0.79 3.42
N TRP A 318 13.66 -2.09 3.76
CA TRP A 318 13.81 -3.17 2.78
C TRP A 318 12.83 -3.05 1.63
N ILE A 319 11.57 -2.69 1.89
CA ILE A 319 10.55 -2.47 0.85
C ILE A 319 10.81 -1.20 0.04
N SER A 320 11.18 -0.09 0.69
CA SER A 320 11.46 1.16 0.00
C SER A 320 12.70 1.10 -0.91
N TRP A 321 13.65 0.21 -0.59
CA TRP A 321 14.84 -0.07 -1.39
C TRP A 321 14.64 -1.25 -2.38
N CYS A 322 13.40 -1.71 -2.57
CA CYS A 322 13.02 -2.87 -3.39
C CYS A 322 13.76 -4.17 -3.07
N ARG A 323 14.20 -4.35 -1.83
CA ARG A 323 14.88 -5.56 -1.35
C ARG A 323 13.90 -6.46 -0.61
N ASP A 324 12.77 -6.70 -1.26
CA ASP A 324 11.57 -7.32 -0.69
C ASP A 324 11.83 -8.70 -0.05
N ARG A 325 12.83 -9.44 -0.57
CA ARG A 325 13.21 -10.76 -0.05
C ARG A 325 13.56 -10.72 1.44
N TYR A 326 14.34 -9.73 1.89
CA TYR A 326 14.78 -9.67 3.28
C TYR A 326 13.63 -9.28 4.21
N PHE A 327 12.73 -8.42 3.75
CA PHE A 327 11.50 -8.12 4.48
C PHE A 327 10.63 -9.38 4.64
N HIS A 328 10.42 -10.13 3.56
CA HIS A 328 9.57 -11.33 3.57
C HIS A 328 10.18 -12.54 4.27
N ASN A 329 11.49 -12.57 4.50
CA ASN A 329 12.13 -13.55 5.38
C ASN A 329 11.73 -13.30 6.85
N ILE A 330 11.53 -12.04 7.25
CA ILE A 330 11.16 -11.68 8.63
C ILE A 330 9.64 -11.73 8.82
N PHE A 331 8.87 -11.20 7.87
CA PHE A 331 7.43 -10.99 8.02
C PHE A 331 6.57 -11.82 7.06
N PRO A 332 5.43 -12.36 7.51
CA PRO A 332 4.87 -12.29 8.88
C PRO A 332 5.46 -13.30 9.88
N ALA A 333 6.50 -14.05 9.52
CA ALA A 333 7.02 -15.18 10.32
C ALA A 333 7.32 -14.85 11.79
N ILE A 334 7.86 -13.66 12.09
CA ILE A 334 8.08 -13.23 13.47
C ILE A 334 6.78 -13.13 14.28
N TYR A 335 5.71 -12.59 13.70
CA TYR A 335 4.40 -12.50 14.34
C TYR A 335 3.75 -13.87 14.44
N GLU A 336 3.88 -14.72 13.42
CA GLU A 336 3.39 -16.11 13.45
C GLU A 336 3.97 -16.88 14.65
N LYS A 337 5.27 -16.73 14.93
CA LYS A 337 5.92 -17.37 16.09
C LYS A 337 5.47 -16.82 17.44
N LEU A 338 5.22 -15.52 17.52
CA LEU A 338 4.88 -14.85 18.78
C LEU A 338 3.39 -14.83 19.08
N LEU A 339 2.55 -15.15 18.09
CA LEU A 339 1.09 -15.09 18.20
C LEU A 339 0.56 -15.92 19.39
N PRO A 340 0.93 -17.21 19.58
CA PRO A 340 0.39 -18.00 20.69
C PRO A 340 0.64 -17.38 22.06
N MET A 341 1.87 -16.94 22.33
CA MET A 341 2.22 -16.31 23.60
C MET A 341 1.63 -14.91 23.76
N SER A 342 1.34 -14.23 22.66
CA SER A 342 0.68 -12.91 22.66
C SER A 342 -0.82 -13.02 22.95
N LEU A 343 -1.47 -14.09 22.48
CA LEU A 343 -2.85 -14.45 22.84
C LEU A 343 -2.94 -14.79 24.34
N THR A 344 -2.10 -15.71 24.82
CA THR A 344 -2.08 -16.10 26.25
C THR A 344 -1.80 -14.91 27.16
N ARG A 345 -0.95 -13.97 26.73
CA ARG A 345 -0.69 -12.75 27.51
C ARG A 345 -1.93 -11.87 27.61
N ALA A 346 -2.60 -11.59 26.50
CA ALA A 346 -3.82 -10.78 26.50
C ALA A 346 -4.91 -11.45 27.37
N GLU A 347 -5.12 -12.74 27.21
CA GLU A 347 -6.08 -13.53 27.98
C GLU A 347 -5.83 -13.45 29.49
N LYS A 348 -4.58 -13.68 29.94
CA LYS A 348 -4.19 -13.56 31.36
C LYS A 348 -4.41 -12.16 31.93
N MET A 349 -4.37 -11.15 31.08
CA MET A 349 -4.63 -9.76 31.44
C MET A 349 -6.11 -9.36 31.30
N GLY A 350 -6.98 -10.28 30.85
CA GLY A 350 -8.41 -10.06 30.67
C GLY A 350 -8.78 -9.32 29.38
N TRP A 351 -7.96 -9.40 28.34
CA TRP A 351 -8.26 -8.85 27.01
C TRP A 351 -8.35 -9.95 25.95
N GLU A 352 -9.04 -9.65 24.86
CA GLU A 352 -9.13 -10.52 23.68
C GLU A 352 -7.94 -10.26 22.74
N GLY A 353 -7.75 -11.13 21.75
CA GLY A 353 -6.72 -10.95 20.73
C GLY A 353 -5.28 -11.09 21.23
N ALA A 354 -4.32 -10.50 20.51
CA ALA A 354 -2.89 -10.66 20.74
C ALA A 354 -2.23 -9.36 21.23
N ARG A 355 -1.70 -9.39 22.46
CA ARG A 355 -0.85 -8.32 23.00
C ARG A 355 0.62 -8.61 22.71
N TRP A 356 1.20 -7.84 21.80
CA TRP A 356 2.59 -8.02 21.37
C TRP A 356 3.57 -7.57 22.46
N PRO A 357 4.65 -8.35 22.73
CA PRO A 357 5.65 -8.01 23.76
C PRO A 357 6.50 -6.80 23.33
N LYS A 358 7.29 -6.23 24.26
CA LYS A 358 8.32 -5.21 23.94
C LYS A 358 9.68 -5.85 23.71
N MET A 359 10.42 -6.12 24.79
CA MET A 359 11.73 -6.79 24.74
C MET A 359 11.51 -8.30 24.80
N THR A 360 11.84 -9.02 23.73
CA THR A 360 11.51 -10.44 23.59
C THR A 360 12.47 -11.20 22.65
N GLU A 361 12.19 -12.49 22.50
CA GLU A 361 12.82 -13.37 21.53
C GLU A 361 11.80 -14.44 21.05
N THR A 362 12.09 -15.15 19.96
CA THR A 362 11.08 -15.98 19.25
C THR A 362 10.93 -17.43 19.73
N PHE A 363 11.78 -17.88 20.66
CA PHE A 363 11.79 -19.23 21.24
C PHE A 363 10.80 -19.37 22.39
N THR A 364 10.85 -18.49 23.39
CA THR A 364 9.90 -18.45 24.51
C THR A 364 8.72 -17.51 24.26
N GLY A 365 8.89 -16.49 23.41
CA GLY A 365 7.87 -15.45 23.15
C GLY A 365 7.47 -14.62 24.37
N ARG A 366 8.23 -14.71 25.48
CA ARG A 366 7.98 -13.98 26.72
C ARG A 366 8.37 -12.51 26.59
N SER A 367 7.57 -11.62 27.17
CA SER A 367 7.97 -10.22 27.37
C SER A 367 8.81 -10.14 28.63
N SER A 368 10.01 -9.57 28.56
CA SER A 368 10.84 -9.41 29.75
C SER A 368 10.21 -8.41 30.73
N PRO A 369 10.18 -8.70 32.05
CA PRO A 369 9.63 -7.77 33.02
C PRO A 369 10.27 -6.37 32.99
N GLY A 370 9.49 -5.31 33.18
CA GLY A 370 10.00 -3.94 33.22
C GLY A 370 8.91 -2.89 33.04
N GLY A 371 9.03 -1.73 33.69
CA GLY A 371 8.01 -0.67 33.61
C GLY A 371 7.68 -0.24 32.17
N ILE A 372 8.72 0.02 31.36
CA ILE A 372 8.55 0.34 29.94
C ILE A 372 8.03 -0.89 29.18
N ASN A 373 8.61 -2.07 29.43
CA ASN A 373 8.22 -3.31 28.73
C ASN A 373 6.75 -3.69 28.95
N ALA A 374 6.22 -3.40 30.14
CA ALA A 374 4.86 -3.70 30.55
C ALA A 374 3.84 -2.74 29.93
N TYR A 375 4.10 -1.43 29.96
CA TYR A 375 3.07 -0.43 29.61
C TYR A 375 3.20 0.16 28.20
N LEU A 376 4.25 -0.14 27.45
CA LEU A 376 4.44 0.42 26.11
C LEU A 376 3.37 -0.06 25.13
N MET A 377 2.77 0.89 24.40
CA MET A 377 1.61 0.65 23.53
C MET A 377 1.90 0.75 22.03
N TRP A 378 2.85 1.57 21.59
CA TRP A 378 2.94 1.93 20.17
C TRP A 378 3.33 0.80 19.22
N GLN A 379 3.83 -0.33 19.74
CA GLN A 379 4.10 -1.53 18.95
C GLN A 379 2.86 -2.33 18.59
N GLN A 380 1.75 -2.13 19.30
CA GLN A 380 0.55 -2.96 19.12
C GLN A 380 -0.02 -2.83 17.69
N PRO A 381 -0.07 -1.63 17.06
CA PRO A 381 -0.53 -1.50 15.67
C PRO A 381 0.52 -1.84 14.59
N HIS A 382 1.79 -2.17 14.93
CA HIS A 382 2.84 -2.47 13.94
C HIS A 382 2.48 -3.56 12.92
N PRO A 383 1.75 -4.66 13.27
CA PRO A 383 1.31 -5.65 12.30
C PRO A 383 0.52 -5.03 11.15
N MET A 384 -0.30 -4.00 11.41
CA MET A 384 -1.10 -3.30 10.40
C MET A 384 -0.20 -2.58 9.38
N TYR A 385 0.81 -1.86 9.87
CA TYR A 385 1.76 -1.15 9.01
C TYR A 385 2.63 -2.10 8.19
N THR A 386 3.15 -3.15 8.83
CA THR A 386 3.99 -4.16 8.16
C THR A 386 3.21 -5.01 7.15
N ALA A 387 1.94 -5.33 7.41
CA ALA A 387 1.07 -5.99 6.44
C ALA A 387 0.79 -5.12 5.22
N MET A 388 0.58 -3.81 5.41
CA MET A 388 0.42 -2.87 4.30
C MET A 388 1.70 -2.76 3.44
N LEU A 389 2.88 -2.79 4.06
CA LEU A 389 4.15 -2.90 3.33
C LEU A 389 4.26 -4.22 2.55
N ALA A 390 3.89 -5.35 3.19
CA ALA A 390 3.90 -6.66 2.55
C ALA A 390 2.94 -6.72 1.34
N PHE A 391 1.75 -6.15 1.48
CA PHE A 391 0.75 -6.07 0.42
C PHE A 391 1.18 -5.15 -0.70
N LYS A 392 1.80 -4.00 -0.39
CA LYS A 392 2.38 -3.10 -1.40
C LYS A 392 3.45 -3.80 -2.24
N SER A 393 4.27 -4.63 -1.60
CA SER A 393 5.28 -5.46 -2.26
C SER A 393 4.63 -6.57 -3.12
N LYS A 394 3.70 -7.35 -2.54
CA LYS A 394 3.05 -8.51 -3.17
C LYS A 394 1.53 -8.45 -2.96
N PRO A 395 0.78 -7.75 -3.81
CA PRO A 395 -0.67 -7.52 -3.64
C PRO A 395 -1.48 -8.75 -4.09
N THR A 396 -1.33 -9.86 -3.39
CA THR A 396 -1.95 -11.15 -3.76
C THR A 396 -2.93 -11.62 -2.69
N GLN A 397 -3.90 -12.45 -3.08
CA GLN A 397 -4.78 -13.13 -2.12
C GLN A 397 -4.00 -14.02 -1.14
N LYS A 398 -2.87 -14.60 -1.56
CA LYS A 398 -1.99 -15.36 -0.67
C LYS A 398 -1.41 -14.47 0.43
N THR A 399 -1.01 -13.24 0.10
CA THR A 399 -0.54 -12.25 1.08
C THR A 399 -1.67 -11.88 2.04
N LEU A 400 -2.86 -11.54 1.52
CA LEU A 400 -4.01 -11.19 2.35
C LEU A 400 -4.34 -12.29 3.36
N LYS A 401 -4.48 -13.54 2.90
CA LYS A 401 -4.83 -14.70 3.73
C LYS A 401 -3.76 -15.04 4.77
N ARG A 402 -2.47 -14.91 4.44
CA ARG A 402 -1.38 -15.23 5.38
C ARG A 402 -1.32 -14.25 6.56
N TRP A 403 -1.59 -12.98 6.30
CA TRP A 403 -1.55 -11.95 7.35
C TRP A 403 -2.84 -11.84 8.16
N ASP A 404 -3.98 -12.29 7.61
CA ASP A 404 -5.29 -12.11 8.23
C ASP A 404 -5.37 -12.58 9.69
N PRO A 405 -4.87 -13.77 10.09
CA PRO A 405 -4.95 -14.20 11.49
C PRO A 405 -4.18 -13.29 12.46
N ILE A 406 -3.08 -12.69 12.00
CA ILE A 406 -2.27 -11.78 12.80
C ILE A 406 -2.99 -10.44 12.94
N LEU A 407 -3.58 -9.93 11.85
CA LEU A 407 -4.29 -8.65 11.88
C LEU A 407 -5.59 -8.75 12.67
N GLU A 408 -6.32 -9.86 12.54
CA GLU A 408 -7.52 -10.14 13.33
C GLU A 408 -7.19 -10.15 14.82
N ALA A 409 -6.24 -10.99 15.26
CA ALA A 409 -5.86 -11.06 16.66
C ALA A 409 -5.32 -9.71 17.19
N THR A 410 -4.59 -8.96 16.35
CA THR A 410 -4.13 -7.62 16.71
C THR A 410 -5.29 -6.64 16.88
N ALA A 411 -6.26 -6.64 15.96
CA ALA A 411 -7.43 -5.77 16.01
C ALA A 411 -8.34 -6.09 17.20
N ASP A 412 -8.53 -7.37 17.52
CA ASP A 412 -9.29 -7.81 18.70
C ASP A 412 -8.66 -7.32 20.01
N TYR A 413 -7.33 -7.37 20.11
CA TYR A 413 -6.64 -6.79 21.27
C TYR A 413 -6.79 -5.28 21.32
N MET A 414 -6.57 -4.60 20.18
CA MET A 414 -6.70 -3.15 20.12
C MET A 414 -8.11 -2.67 20.48
N ALA A 415 -9.15 -3.39 20.03
CA ALA A 415 -10.55 -3.08 20.31
C ALA A 415 -10.94 -3.43 21.76
N SER A 416 -10.48 -4.56 22.30
CA SER A 416 -10.79 -4.95 23.68
C SER A 416 -9.99 -4.16 24.73
N TYR A 417 -8.80 -3.66 24.38
CA TYR A 417 -8.00 -2.80 25.26
C TYR A 417 -8.60 -1.42 25.45
N ALA A 418 -9.19 -0.85 24.40
CA ALA A 418 -9.80 0.47 24.46
C ALA A 418 -10.98 0.47 25.44
N TRP A 419 -10.95 1.37 26.43
CA TRP A 419 -11.93 1.38 27.52
C TRP A 419 -13.02 2.42 27.25
N PHE A 420 -14.28 2.00 27.30
CA PHE A 420 -15.39 2.92 27.06
C PHE A 420 -15.67 3.79 28.29
N ASN A 421 -15.41 5.09 28.15
CA ASN A 421 -15.68 6.08 29.16
C ASN A 421 -17.11 6.61 29.04
N GLN A 422 -17.98 6.19 29.95
CA GLN A 422 -19.39 6.59 29.98
C GLN A 422 -19.60 8.10 30.14
N SER A 423 -18.64 8.82 30.74
CA SER A 423 -18.78 10.26 30.99
C SER A 423 -18.50 11.10 29.74
N SER A 424 -17.55 10.65 28.92
CA SER A 424 -17.14 11.33 27.69
C SER A 424 -17.72 10.72 26.41
N ASP A 425 -18.44 9.58 26.53
CA ASP A 425 -19.05 8.82 25.43
C ASP A 425 -18.05 8.43 24.34
N ARG A 426 -16.84 8.03 24.75
CA ARG A 426 -15.74 7.66 23.85
C ARG A 426 -14.86 6.58 24.47
N TYR A 427 -14.00 5.98 23.65
CA TYR A 427 -13.02 5.00 24.08
C TYR A 427 -11.69 5.66 24.36
N ASP A 428 -11.19 5.49 25.58
CA ASP A 428 -9.90 6.02 26.03
C ASP A 428 -8.83 4.90 26.06
N LEU A 429 -7.55 5.28 25.97
CA LEU A 429 -6.38 4.39 26.12
C LEU A 429 -5.59 4.72 27.39
N GLY A 430 -5.35 3.70 28.22
CA GLY A 430 -4.68 3.85 29.51
C GLY A 430 -5.54 4.61 30.54
N PRO A 431 -5.03 4.90 31.75
CA PRO A 431 -3.78 4.41 32.33
C PRO A 431 -3.89 2.94 32.82
N PRO A 432 -2.75 2.24 33.00
CA PRO A 432 -1.39 2.72 32.76
C PRO A 432 -0.97 2.63 31.28
N ALA A 433 -0.22 3.63 30.80
CA ALA A 433 0.25 3.67 29.42
C ALA A 433 1.61 4.36 29.24
N PHE A 434 2.50 3.76 28.44
CA PHE A 434 3.68 4.43 27.89
C PHE A 434 3.54 4.58 26.37
N GLY A 435 3.85 5.78 25.88
CA GLY A 435 4.01 6.06 24.46
C GLY A 435 5.44 5.88 23.97
N VAL A 436 5.64 6.09 22.67
CA VAL A 436 6.91 5.93 21.95
C VAL A 436 8.11 6.69 22.53
N THR A 437 7.88 7.75 23.30
CA THR A 437 8.92 8.58 23.93
C THR A 437 9.37 8.08 25.31
N GLU A 438 8.63 7.15 25.93
CA GLU A 438 8.97 6.53 27.21
C GLU A 438 9.23 7.53 28.37
N ASN A 439 8.65 8.74 28.30
CA ASN A 439 8.93 9.84 29.24
C ASN A 439 7.68 10.42 29.93
N THR A 440 6.51 9.82 29.75
CA THR A 440 5.27 10.22 30.44
C THR A 440 5.08 9.44 31.75
N PRO A 441 4.35 9.96 32.75
CA PRO A 441 4.07 9.21 33.98
C PRO A 441 3.02 8.13 33.71
N PRO A 442 3.37 6.82 33.62
CA PRO A 442 2.50 5.83 32.98
C PRO A 442 1.18 5.62 33.72
N GLU A 443 1.19 5.65 35.06
CA GLU A 443 0.01 5.47 35.90
C GLU A 443 -1.01 6.63 35.79
N ASN A 444 -0.60 7.77 35.21
CA ASN A 444 -1.43 8.96 35.04
C ASN A 444 -1.63 9.33 33.56
N THR A 445 -1.09 8.53 32.64
CA THR A 445 -1.10 8.85 31.21
C THR A 445 -2.36 8.27 30.57
N LEU A 446 -3.22 9.16 30.09
CA LEU A 446 -4.45 8.86 29.35
C LEU A 446 -4.33 9.42 27.93
N ASP A 447 -4.77 8.67 26.92
CA ASP A 447 -4.94 9.14 25.54
C ASP A 447 -3.69 9.84 24.95
N LEU A 448 -2.58 9.10 24.88
CA LEU A 448 -1.37 9.58 24.20
C LEU A 448 -1.66 9.89 22.73
N ALA A 449 -1.28 11.09 22.26
CA ALA A 449 -1.69 11.59 20.95
C ALA A 449 -1.28 10.68 19.79
N TYR A 450 -0.03 10.21 19.77
CA TYR A 450 0.47 9.34 18.70
C TYR A 450 -0.22 7.98 18.71
N GLU A 451 -0.30 7.36 19.88
CA GLU A 451 -0.83 6.02 20.06
C GLU A 451 -2.31 5.97 19.72
N VAL A 452 -3.11 6.95 20.16
CA VAL A 452 -4.54 7.06 19.78
C VAL A 452 -4.70 7.15 18.26
N ALA A 453 -3.92 8.01 17.60
CA ALA A 453 -3.95 8.14 16.15
C ALA A 453 -3.51 6.86 15.43
N TYR A 454 -2.52 6.15 15.99
CA TYR A 454 -2.02 4.90 15.43
C TYR A 454 -3.00 3.73 15.66
N TRP A 455 -3.71 3.72 16.79
CA TRP A 455 -4.80 2.80 17.07
C TRP A 455 -5.92 2.96 16.05
N ARG A 456 -6.32 4.20 15.80
CA ARG A 456 -7.31 4.52 14.78
C ARG A 456 -6.88 4.00 13.41
N TYR A 457 -5.65 4.31 13.00
CA TYR A 457 -5.10 3.81 11.74
C TYR A 457 -5.12 2.28 11.68
N GLY A 458 -4.71 1.61 12.76
CA GLY A 458 -4.62 0.15 12.80
C GLY A 458 -5.98 -0.54 12.66
N LEU A 459 -7.01 -0.06 13.37
CA LEU A 459 -8.37 -0.59 13.22
C LEU A 459 -8.96 -0.31 11.84
N ASP A 460 -8.71 0.87 11.26
CA ASP A 460 -9.12 1.18 9.89
C ASP A 460 -8.46 0.22 8.87
N VAL A 461 -7.18 -0.11 9.06
CA VAL A 461 -6.48 -1.10 8.23
C VAL A 461 -7.07 -2.51 8.40
N ALA A 462 -7.37 -2.93 9.64
CA ALA A 462 -7.97 -4.23 9.91
C ALA A 462 -9.32 -4.39 9.19
N CYS A 463 -10.19 -3.38 9.29
CA CYS A 463 -11.48 -3.35 8.61
C CYS A 463 -11.31 -3.47 7.09
N LYS A 464 -10.38 -2.69 6.52
CA LYS A 464 -10.08 -2.74 5.09
C LYS A 464 -9.47 -4.07 4.65
N TRP A 465 -8.71 -4.73 5.53
CA TRP A 465 -8.12 -6.03 5.24
C TRP A 465 -9.22 -7.10 5.09
N LYS A 466 -10.20 -7.12 6.00
CA LYS A 466 -11.38 -7.99 5.90
C LYS A 466 -12.18 -7.72 4.63
N GLN A 467 -12.42 -6.45 4.31
CA GLN A 467 -13.07 -6.06 3.04
C GLN A 467 -12.32 -6.58 1.81
N LYS A 468 -10.98 -6.47 1.77
CA LYS A 468 -10.16 -7.00 0.66
C LYS A 468 -10.22 -8.53 0.52
N LEU A 469 -10.48 -9.23 1.63
CA LEU A 469 -10.69 -10.67 1.64
C LEU A 469 -12.13 -11.09 1.32
N GLY A 470 -13.07 -10.13 1.23
CA GLY A 470 -14.50 -10.42 1.12
C GLY A 470 -15.08 -11.04 2.39
N LEU A 471 -14.47 -10.75 3.54
CA LEU A 471 -14.91 -11.22 4.86
C LEU A 471 -15.70 -10.12 5.58
N PRO A 472 -16.65 -10.49 6.45
CA PRO A 472 -17.35 -9.52 7.28
C PRO A 472 -16.36 -8.77 8.18
N VAL A 473 -16.62 -7.48 8.38
CA VAL A 473 -15.86 -6.65 9.33
C VAL A 473 -16.53 -6.78 10.69
N PRO A 474 -15.81 -7.20 11.75
CA PRO A 474 -16.34 -7.21 13.11
C PRO A 474 -16.81 -5.81 13.56
N GLU A 475 -18.04 -5.75 14.07
CA GLU A 475 -18.70 -4.50 14.42
C GLU A 475 -17.98 -3.74 15.53
N HIS A 476 -17.46 -4.45 16.54
CA HIS A 476 -16.75 -3.83 17.66
C HIS A 476 -15.49 -3.10 17.22
N TRP A 477 -14.78 -3.57 16.19
CA TRP A 477 -13.64 -2.85 15.61
C TRP A 477 -14.05 -1.50 15.05
N VAL A 478 -15.17 -1.46 14.31
CA VAL A 478 -15.70 -0.24 13.70
C VAL A 478 -16.18 0.73 14.78
N THR A 479 -16.89 0.21 15.79
CA THR A 479 -17.41 1.00 16.92
C THR A 479 -16.29 1.64 17.72
N VAL A 480 -15.25 0.88 18.08
CA VAL A 480 -14.08 1.43 18.77
C VAL A 480 -13.37 2.43 17.88
N ALA A 481 -13.06 2.10 16.62
CA ALA A 481 -12.36 3.02 15.71
C ALA A 481 -13.07 4.37 15.57
N LYS A 482 -14.40 4.36 15.42
CA LYS A 482 -15.22 5.58 15.28
C LYS A 482 -15.27 6.42 16.54
N ASN A 483 -15.29 5.78 17.70
CA ASN A 483 -15.51 6.43 19.00
C ASN A 483 -14.25 6.52 19.87
N LEU A 484 -13.06 6.24 19.34
CA LEU A 484 -11.79 6.49 20.03
C LEU A 484 -11.67 7.99 20.37
N ALA A 485 -11.02 8.28 21.51
CA ALA A 485 -10.60 9.62 21.86
C ALA A 485 -9.87 10.30 20.69
N LYS A 486 -9.94 11.63 20.62
CA LYS A 486 -9.16 12.39 19.64
C LYS A 486 -7.76 12.64 20.21
N PRO A 487 -6.71 12.72 19.38
CA PRO A 487 -5.40 13.13 19.87
C PRO A 487 -5.51 14.49 20.60
N PRO A 488 -5.05 14.59 21.85
CA PRO A 488 -5.28 15.75 22.70
C PRO A 488 -4.57 16.99 22.17
N GLN A 489 -5.22 18.14 22.31
CA GLN A 489 -4.77 19.42 21.77
C GLN A 489 -4.95 20.56 22.77
N ILE A 490 -4.02 21.51 22.75
CA ILE A 490 -4.11 22.78 23.50
C ILE A 490 -3.65 23.92 22.60
N GLY A 491 -4.48 24.95 22.45
CA GLY A 491 -4.13 26.12 21.63
C GLY A 491 -3.83 25.78 20.16
N GLY A 492 -4.44 24.70 19.63
CA GLY A 492 -4.19 24.25 18.26
C GLY A 492 -2.84 23.58 18.03
N LEU A 493 -2.20 23.06 19.09
CA LEU A 493 -1.02 22.18 19.06
C LEU A 493 -1.35 20.86 19.74
N TYR A 494 -0.82 19.74 19.25
CA TYR A 494 -0.96 18.46 19.93
C TYR A 494 -0.15 18.43 21.24
N THR A 495 -0.67 17.71 22.22
CA THR A 495 0.02 17.44 23.50
C THR A 495 0.41 15.97 23.59
N VAL A 496 1.38 15.66 24.44
CA VAL A 496 1.88 14.27 24.56
C VAL A 496 0.81 13.30 25.07
N TYR A 497 -0.07 13.74 25.98
CA TYR A 497 -1.22 12.98 26.49
C TYR A 497 -2.34 13.93 26.98
N GLU A 498 -3.51 13.39 27.33
CA GLU A 498 -4.69 14.15 27.75
C GLU A 498 -4.57 14.70 29.19
N GLY A 499 -5.21 15.84 29.47
CA GLY A 499 -5.25 16.46 30.81
C GLY A 499 -4.10 17.42 31.11
N LEU A 500 -3.22 17.66 30.15
CA LEU A 500 -2.19 18.71 30.24
C LEU A 500 -2.78 20.11 30.04
N ASN A 501 -2.03 21.13 30.46
CA ASN A 501 -2.31 22.54 30.15
C ASN A 501 -1.15 23.11 29.30
N SER A 502 -1.28 24.32 28.75
CA SER A 502 -0.28 24.90 27.82
C SER A 502 1.15 25.01 28.37
N SER A 503 1.35 25.03 29.69
CA SER A 503 2.67 25.11 30.32
C SER A 503 3.47 23.80 30.26
N TRP A 504 2.89 22.69 29.77
CA TRP A 504 3.61 21.42 29.64
C TRP A 504 4.83 21.53 28.71
N TRP A 505 4.80 22.46 27.75
CA TRP A 505 5.95 22.76 26.89
C TRP A 505 7.16 23.29 27.66
N ASP A 506 6.99 23.73 28.91
CA ASP A 506 8.07 24.18 29.77
C ASP A 506 8.56 23.08 30.73
N ASP A 507 7.92 21.90 30.73
CA ASP A 507 8.29 20.74 31.54
C ASP A 507 9.40 19.92 30.85
N PRO A 508 10.65 19.94 31.37
CA PRO A 508 11.76 19.19 30.80
C PRO A 508 11.56 17.68 30.80
N ALA A 509 10.73 17.13 31.68
CA ALA A 509 10.44 15.70 31.72
C ALA A 509 9.67 15.25 30.47
N LEU A 510 8.75 16.10 30.00
CA LEU A 510 7.84 15.81 28.88
C LEU A 510 8.38 16.33 27.54
N ASN A 511 9.03 17.50 27.51
CA ASN A 511 9.44 18.17 26.27
C ASN A 511 10.83 17.78 25.76
N ARG A 512 11.66 17.08 26.55
CA ARG A 512 13.05 16.70 26.17
C ARG A 512 13.13 15.83 24.93
N ASP A 513 12.03 15.14 24.63
CA ASP A 513 11.87 14.26 23.49
C ASP A 513 10.39 14.25 23.06
N PRO A 514 9.95 15.23 22.25
CA PRO A 514 8.56 15.35 21.81
C PRO A 514 8.31 14.59 20.50
N ARG A 515 9.13 13.57 20.16
CA ARG A 515 9.10 12.93 18.83
C ARG A 515 7.75 12.31 18.48
N SER A 516 6.98 11.87 19.48
CA SER A 516 5.64 11.30 19.28
C SER A 516 4.73 12.25 18.48
N LEU A 517 4.84 13.56 18.75
CA LEU A 517 3.98 14.58 18.14
C LEU A 517 4.29 14.80 16.65
N ILE A 518 5.56 14.72 16.24
CA ILE A 518 5.93 14.85 14.82
C ILE A 518 5.70 13.56 14.03
N MET A 519 5.61 12.41 14.71
CA MET A 519 5.30 11.15 14.05
C MET A 519 3.86 11.12 13.52
N LEU A 520 2.93 11.89 14.11
CA LEU A 520 1.53 12.05 13.67
C LEU A 520 1.41 12.43 12.18
N GLN A 521 2.25 13.35 11.72
CA GLN A 521 2.36 13.77 10.31
C GLN A 521 3.76 13.44 9.79
N GLY A 522 4.21 12.21 10.03
CA GLY A 522 5.55 11.72 9.70
C GLY A 522 5.48 10.29 9.22
N ILE A 523 6.05 9.37 9.99
CA ILE A 523 6.00 7.94 9.68
C ILE A 523 4.58 7.36 9.77
N LEU A 524 3.69 7.96 10.56
CA LEU A 524 2.27 7.55 10.60
C LEU A 524 1.62 7.85 9.25
N PRO A 525 1.06 6.84 8.57
CA PRO A 525 0.27 7.06 7.37
C PRO A 525 -0.98 7.94 7.66
N ASP A 526 -1.46 8.80 6.72
CA ASP A 526 -2.54 9.77 7.04
C ASP A 526 -3.80 9.06 7.56
N THR A 527 -4.28 9.51 8.71
CA THR A 527 -5.46 8.97 9.39
C THR A 527 -6.42 10.12 9.70
N PRO A 528 -7.75 9.90 9.70
CA PRO A 528 -8.72 10.95 10.06
C PRO A 528 -8.55 11.48 11.49
N ALA A 529 -7.80 10.79 12.34
CA ALA A 529 -7.47 11.27 13.69
C ALA A 529 -6.48 12.47 13.69
N VAL A 530 -5.74 12.69 12.60
CA VAL A 530 -4.70 13.74 12.53
C VAL A 530 -5.14 14.88 11.63
N GLU A 531 -5.20 16.07 12.21
CA GLU A 531 -5.48 17.33 11.55
C GLU A 531 -4.17 17.91 11.01
N LYS A 532 -4.08 18.01 9.67
CA LYS A 532 -2.84 18.39 8.96
C LYS A 532 -2.26 19.72 9.44
N GLU A 533 -3.11 20.72 9.67
CA GLU A 533 -2.64 22.07 10.06
C GLU A 533 -2.21 22.13 11.54
N VAL A 534 -2.89 21.39 12.43
CA VAL A 534 -2.45 21.23 13.84
C VAL A 534 -1.11 20.53 13.87
N ALA A 535 -0.94 19.46 13.08
CA ALA A 535 0.33 18.74 13.00
C ALA A 535 1.46 19.60 12.43
N ARG A 536 1.19 20.45 11.42
CA ARG A 536 2.16 21.39 10.86
C ARG A 536 2.64 22.39 11.92
N ARG A 537 1.71 23.07 12.62
CA ARG A 537 2.06 23.99 13.72
C ARG A 537 2.78 23.30 14.86
N THR A 538 2.40 22.06 15.18
CA THR A 538 3.08 21.25 16.20
C THR A 538 4.51 20.91 15.77
N ALA A 539 4.73 20.57 14.50
CA ALA A 539 6.06 20.31 13.97
C ALA A 539 6.96 21.55 13.97
N ASP A 540 6.39 22.75 13.74
CA ASP A 540 7.08 24.03 13.89
C ASP A 540 7.44 24.27 15.36
N LYS A 541 6.50 24.06 16.30
CA LYS A 541 6.81 24.18 17.74
C LYS A 541 7.91 23.21 18.18
N VAL A 542 7.88 21.97 17.69
CA VAL A 542 8.92 20.96 17.97
C VAL A 542 10.27 21.37 17.40
N TRP A 543 10.32 22.02 16.23
CA TRP A 543 11.56 22.58 15.68
C TRP A 543 12.20 23.56 16.65
N ASP A 544 11.39 24.45 17.23
CA ASP A 544 11.87 25.52 18.09
C ASP A 544 12.43 24.99 19.43
N VAL A 545 11.85 23.90 19.96
CA VAL A 545 12.17 23.41 21.31
C VAL A 545 13.10 22.18 21.33
N TRP A 546 13.05 21.33 20.29
CA TRP A 546 13.84 20.10 20.26
C TRP A 546 15.15 20.30 19.49
N THR A 547 16.11 20.89 20.20
CA THR A 547 17.41 21.29 19.66
C THR A 547 18.30 20.10 19.27
N ASP A 548 19.25 20.32 18.36
CA ASP A 548 20.18 19.27 17.88
C ASP A 548 20.94 18.53 18.99
N GLN A 549 21.23 19.24 20.08
CA GLN A 549 21.89 18.68 21.26
C GLN A 549 21.03 17.67 22.01
N ASN A 550 19.72 17.64 21.82
CA ASN A 550 18.78 16.76 22.51
C ASN A 550 18.24 15.63 21.64
N ILE A 551 18.45 15.69 20.31
CA ILE A 551 18.00 14.62 19.41
C ILE A 551 18.89 13.39 19.59
N ARG A 552 18.27 12.20 19.69
CA ARG A 552 18.94 10.92 19.96
C ARG A 552 18.48 9.82 19.01
N GLY A 553 19.38 8.90 18.70
CA GLY A 553 19.11 7.65 17.99
C GLY A 553 18.41 7.84 16.65
N TRP A 554 17.21 7.28 16.54
CA TRP A 554 16.38 7.32 15.34
C TRP A 554 15.52 8.60 15.21
N GLY A 555 15.65 9.56 16.13
CA GLY A 555 14.89 10.82 16.10
C GLY A 555 15.15 11.70 14.85
N ARG A 556 16.37 11.70 14.30
CA ARG A 556 16.69 12.45 13.08
C ARG A 556 16.01 11.89 11.83
N PRO A 557 16.02 10.57 11.58
CA PRO A 557 15.15 9.98 10.58
C PRO A 557 13.67 10.39 10.70
N VAL A 558 13.11 10.44 11.91
CA VAL A 558 11.72 10.89 12.13
C VAL A 558 11.52 12.33 11.68
N LEU A 559 12.42 13.22 12.14
CA LEU A 559 12.36 14.65 11.82
C LEU A 559 12.54 14.90 10.33
N ALA A 560 13.44 14.17 9.66
CA ALA A 560 13.64 14.25 8.22
C ALA A 560 12.37 13.87 7.46
N ILE A 561 11.75 12.73 7.81
CA ILE A 561 10.49 12.26 7.20
C ILE A 561 9.37 13.28 7.46
N ASN A 562 9.17 13.71 8.70
CA ASN A 562 8.13 14.70 9.04
C ASN A 562 8.34 16.02 8.28
N SER A 563 9.56 16.55 8.27
CA SER A 563 9.89 17.82 7.59
C SER A 563 9.60 17.74 6.09
N ALA A 564 9.95 16.62 5.45
CA ALA A 564 9.61 16.39 4.04
C ALA A 564 8.09 16.36 3.84
N ARG A 565 7.35 15.66 4.71
CA ARG A 565 5.88 15.54 4.61
C ARG A 565 5.11 16.83 4.83
N ILE A 566 5.62 17.73 5.67
CA ILE A 566 5.03 19.05 5.88
C ILE A 566 5.46 20.08 4.82
N GLY A 567 6.26 19.67 3.82
CA GLY A 567 6.66 20.51 2.69
C GLY A 567 7.89 21.38 2.97
N ASN A 568 8.78 20.96 3.88
CA ASN A 568 10.02 21.65 4.19
C ASN A 568 11.25 20.76 3.89
N PRO A 569 11.68 20.70 2.61
CA PRO A 569 12.81 19.86 2.19
C PRO A 569 14.16 20.35 2.73
N GLU A 570 14.33 21.66 3.00
CA GLU A 570 15.53 22.23 3.62
C GLU A 570 15.73 21.69 5.03
N ARG A 571 14.68 21.76 5.85
CA ARG A 571 14.67 21.16 7.20
C ARG A 571 14.87 19.65 7.12
N ALA A 572 14.26 18.98 6.12
CA ALA A 572 14.38 17.54 5.96
C ALA A 572 15.83 17.10 5.72
N ILE A 573 16.53 17.74 4.78
CA ILE A 573 17.92 17.39 4.48
C ILE A 573 18.87 17.78 5.61
N TYR A 574 18.63 18.92 6.26
CA TYR A 574 19.41 19.35 7.43
C TYR A 574 19.49 18.26 8.50
N HIS A 575 18.37 17.59 8.82
CA HIS A 575 18.35 16.53 9.82
C HIS A 575 19.25 15.34 9.47
N LEU A 576 19.46 15.07 8.19
CA LEU A 576 20.36 14.00 7.72
C LEU A 576 21.81 14.48 7.57
N THR A 577 22.04 15.78 7.47
CA THR A 577 23.38 16.39 7.26
C THR A 577 23.93 17.14 8.47
N ALA A 578 23.25 17.11 9.63
CA ALA A 578 23.74 17.68 10.89
C ALA A 578 24.88 16.83 11.52
N TYR A 579 26.00 16.72 10.82
CA TYR A 579 27.08 15.78 11.09
C TYR A 579 27.77 15.98 12.44
N ASP A 580 27.80 17.22 12.95
CA ASP A 580 28.38 17.53 14.26
C ASP A 580 27.60 16.90 15.43
N TYR A 581 26.30 16.67 15.22
CA TYR A 581 25.39 16.16 16.24
C TYR A 581 25.01 14.71 16.00
N TRP A 582 24.82 14.30 14.75
CA TRP A 582 24.54 12.91 14.41
C TRP A 582 25.78 12.21 13.91
N LYS A 583 26.44 11.53 14.83
CA LYS A 583 27.73 10.91 14.58
C LYS A 583 27.54 9.48 14.10
N PHE A 584 28.26 9.15 13.05
CA PHE A 584 28.53 7.79 12.65
C PHE A 584 30.00 7.53 12.98
N ASP A 585 30.33 6.34 13.46
CA ASP A 585 31.73 6.00 13.66
C ASP A 585 32.48 5.88 12.31
N ASP A 586 33.79 5.68 12.39
CA ASP A 586 34.66 5.52 11.23
C ASP A 586 34.25 4.33 10.34
N ALA A 587 33.78 3.25 10.96
CA ALA A 587 33.21 2.09 10.27
C ALA A 587 31.86 2.41 9.58
N GLY A 588 31.14 3.44 10.02
CA GLY A 588 29.86 3.86 9.44
C GLY A 588 28.62 3.35 10.19
N PHE A 589 28.76 2.96 11.45
CA PHE A 589 27.63 2.68 12.33
C PHE A 589 27.08 3.95 12.96
N ALA A 590 25.76 4.09 12.95
CA ALA A 590 25.10 5.18 13.64
C ALA A 590 25.32 5.06 15.16
N ILE A 591 25.75 6.15 15.78
CA ILE A 591 25.88 6.24 17.24
C ILE A 591 24.54 6.75 17.79
N ARG A 592 24.03 6.09 18.83
CA ARG A 592 22.75 6.48 19.47
C ARG A 592 22.79 7.91 20.05
N GLY A 593 23.94 8.35 20.56
CA GLY A 593 24.15 9.65 21.21
C GLY A 593 23.62 9.71 22.66
N GLY A 594 24.11 10.69 23.44
CA GLY A 594 23.69 10.98 24.84
C GLY A 594 24.42 10.17 25.93
N ASP A 595 23.97 10.33 27.18
CA ASP A 595 24.58 9.74 28.39
C ASP A 595 24.23 8.26 28.63
N GLY A 596 23.72 7.58 27.60
CA GLY A 596 23.27 6.20 27.70
C GLY A 596 24.43 5.21 27.63
N ASN A 597 24.44 4.22 28.53
CA ASN A 597 25.48 3.18 28.59
C ASN A 597 25.38 2.12 27.46
N THR A 598 24.52 2.29 26.44
CA THR A 598 24.39 1.30 25.35
C THR A 598 25.54 1.47 24.36
N PRO A 599 26.42 0.48 24.19
CA PRO A 599 27.54 0.57 23.26
C PRO A 599 27.07 0.59 21.81
N PRO A 600 27.80 1.27 20.92
CA PRO A 600 27.60 1.09 19.48
C PRO A 600 27.86 -0.37 19.07
N PRO A 601 27.22 -0.84 17.99
CA PRO A 601 26.42 -0.05 17.04
C PRO A 601 24.94 0.05 17.42
N PHE A 602 24.21 1.02 16.84
CA PHE A 602 22.75 1.13 16.96
C PHE A 602 22.07 1.03 15.57
N MET A 603 21.73 -0.20 15.17
CA MET A 603 21.15 -0.56 13.87
C MET A 603 19.87 0.19 13.50
N PRO A 604 18.92 0.50 14.41
CA PRO A 604 17.77 1.32 14.04
C PRO A 604 18.16 2.71 13.53
N GLY A 605 19.33 3.23 13.94
CA GLY A 605 19.88 4.47 13.40
C GLY A 605 20.23 4.33 11.92
N ASN A 606 21.00 3.30 11.53
CA ASN A 606 21.37 3.03 10.14
C ASN A 606 20.15 2.65 9.28
N ALA A 607 19.28 1.77 9.77
CA ALA A 607 18.12 1.31 9.01
C ALA A 607 17.05 2.41 8.87
N GLY A 608 16.81 3.19 9.93
CA GLY A 608 15.94 4.37 9.87
C GLY A 608 16.49 5.47 8.97
N PHE A 609 17.82 5.66 8.95
CA PHE A 609 18.48 6.54 7.99
C PHE A 609 18.18 6.14 6.54
N LEU A 610 18.35 4.86 6.20
CA LEU A 610 18.03 4.36 4.86
C LEU A 610 16.55 4.53 4.52
N LEU A 611 15.64 4.33 5.47
CA LEU A 611 14.22 4.60 5.26
C LEU A 611 13.99 6.08 4.92
N ALA A 612 14.56 7.01 5.69
CA ALA A 612 14.42 8.44 5.45
C ALA A 612 15.02 8.88 4.11
N VAL A 613 16.19 8.36 3.73
CA VAL A 613 16.82 8.65 2.43
C VAL A 613 15.92 8.21 1.27
N ALA A 614 15.38 6.98 1.31
CA ALA A 614 14.46 6.53 0.28
C ALA A 614 13.16 7.34 0.27
N TYR A 615 12.66 7.73 1.46
CA TYR A 615 11.49 8.59 1.61
C TYR A 615 11.70 9.95 0.94
N MET A 616 12.88 10.55 1.11
CA MET A 616 13.23 11.86 0.55
C MET A 616 13.56 11.79 -0.94
N ALA A 617 14.26 10.75 -1.39
CA ALA A 617 14.69 10.59 -2.78
C ALA A 617 13.55 10.11 -3.69
N LYS A 618 12.78 9.08 -3.30
CA LYS A 618 11.69 8.56 -4.13
C LYS A 618 10.32 9.17 -3.79
N GLY A 619 10.17 9.69 -2.59
CA GLY A 619 8.90 10.17 -2.07
C GLY A 619 8.05 9.07 -1.42
N TRP A 620 6.83 9.45 -1.11
CA TRP A 620 5.78 8.63 -0.51
C TRP A 620 4.51 8.66 -1.38
N ASP A 621 3.53 7.79 -1.11
CA ASP A 621 2.29 7.79 -1.91
C ASP A 621 1.66 9.20 -1.90
N GLY A 622 1.21 9.71 -3.05
CA GLY A 622 0.68 11.07 -3.19
C GLY A 622 1.70 12.22 -3.06
N SER A 623 3.01 11.97 -2.89
CA SER A 623 4.04 12.98 -3.13
C SER A 623 4.25 13.21 -4.64
N LYS A 624 4.54 14.46 -5.01
CA LYS A 624 4.75 14.92 -6.39
C LYS A 624 6.20 15.36 -6.59
N GLY A 625 6.66 15.36 -7.85
CA GLY A 625 8.01 15.75 -8.21
C GLY A 625 9.06 14.66 -8.00
N ASP A 626 10.25 14.89 -8.54
CA ASP A 626 11.44 14.06 -8.33
C ASP A 626 12.13 14.45 -7.02
N ALA A 627 12.70 13.52 -6.25
CA ALA A 627 13.39 13.80 -4.98
C ALA A 627 12.70 14.85 -4.06
N PRO A 628 11.43 14.63 -3.67
CA PRO A 628 10.61 15.65 -3.01
C PRO A 628 11.11 16.04 -1.61
N GLY A 629 11.98 15.25 -0.98
CA GLY A 629 12.59 15.58 0.31
C GLY A 629 13.90 16.36 0.20
N PHE A 630 14.38 16.68 -1.00
CA PHE A 630 15.60 17.46 -1.22
C PHE A 630 15.27 18.86 -1.77
N PRO A 631 15.97 19.91 -1.32
CA PRO A 631 15.86 21.25 -1.92
C PRO A 631 16.28 21.22 -3.39
N LYS A 632 15.65 22.07 -4.21
CA LYS A 632 15.92 22.14 -5.65
C LYS A 632 17.10 23.05 -6.03
N ASP A 633 17.34 24.08 -5.24
CA ASP A 633 18.28 25.15 -5.61
C ASP A 633 19.60 25.13 -4.80
N ASP A 634 19.76 24.21 -3.84
CA ASP A 634 20.91 24.17 -2.92
C ASP A 634 22.08 23.29 -3.40
N GLY A 635 22.23 23.12 -4.71
CA GLY A 635 23.30 22.30 -5.30
C GLY A 635 23.17 20.79 -5.07
N TRP A 636 21.98 20.31 -4.69
CA TRP A 636 21.66 18.88 -4.60
C TRP A 636 21.27 18.34 -5.98
N ILE A 637 22.03 17.37 -6.47
CA ILE A 637 21.69 16.55 -7.64
C ILE A 637 21.49 15.13 -7.14
N VAL A 638 20.23 14.69 -7.13
CA VAL A 638 19.84 13.39 -6.59
C VAL A 638 19.48 12.47 -7.74
N LYS A 639 20.34 11.49 -8.01
CA LYS A 639 20.00 10.37 -8.88
C LYS A 639 19.61 9.18 -8.02
N TYR A 640 18.60 8.45 -8.44
CA TYR A 640 18.25 7.21 -7.77
C TYR A 640 17.63 6.22 -8.76
N GLU A 641 17.78 4.95 -8.45
CA GLU A 641 17.19 3.85 -9.19
C GLU A 641 16.65 2.80 -8.23
N GLY A 642 15.76 1.93 -8.72
CA GLY A 642 15.28 0.77 -7.96
C GLY A 642 14.61 1.08 -6.62
N LEU A 643 14.16 2.31 -6.37
CA LEU A 643 13.43 2.69 -5.15
C LEU A 643 11.91 2.64 -5.34
N ARG A 644 11.21 2.29 -4.26
CA ARG A 644 9.74 2.31 -4.17
C ARG A 644 9.28 3.45 -3.26
N LYS A 645 8.20 4.15 -3.66
CA LYS A 645 7.58 5.17 -2.81
C LYS A 645 7.19 4.57 -1.46
N ALA A 646 7.49 5.29 -0.38
CA ALA A 646 7.07 4.91 0.96
C ALA A 646 5.52 4.96 1.11
N LEU A 647 5.00 4.34 2.17
CA LEU A 647 3.56 4.37 2.44
C LEU A 647 3.10 5.79 2.81
N ARG A 648 2.01 6.22 2.20
CA ARG A 648 1.13 7.26 2.72
C ARG A 648 -0.27 6.70 2.68
N TYR A 649 -0.85 6.44 3.84
CA TYR A 649 -2.28 6.22 3.97
C TYR A 649 -2.95 7.58 3.94
N GLY A 650 -4.25 7.59 3.74
CA GLY A 650 -4.87 8.57 2.87
C GLY A 650 -5.42 7.75 1.73
N MET A 651 -6.68 7.37 1.85
CA MET A 651 -7.52 7.19 0.68
C MET A 651 -7.40 8.49 -0.12
N ALA A 652 -6.42 8.55 -1.02
CA ALA A 652 -6.74 9.09 -2.31
C ALA A 652 -7.84 8.16 -2.80
N PHE A 653 -9.07 8.63 -2.68
CA PHE A 653 -10.06 8.41 -3.70
C PHE A 653 -9.29 8.36 -5.01
N PHE A 654 -9.17 7.19 -5.62
CA PHE A 654 -8.92 7.14 -7.04
C PHE A 654 -10.22 7.64 -7.69
N ILE A 655 -10.48 8.95 -7.57
CA ILE A 655 -10.93 9.70 -8.73
C ILE A 655 -9.83 9.41 -9.74
N PRO A 656 -10.14 8.98 -10.98
CA PRO A 656 -9.12 8.77 -12.00
C PRO A 656 -8.15 9.94 -11.93
N GLN A 657 -6.88 9.69 -11.57
CA GLN A 657 -5.91 10.77 -11.42
C GLN A 657 -5.94 11.58 -12.71
N THR A 658 -6.46 12.80 -12.64
CA THR A 658 -6.37 13.73 -13.76
C THR A 658 -4.91 14.13 -13.92
N PHE A 659 -4.51 14.41 -15.15
CA PHE A 659 -3.10 14.62 -15.50
C PHE A 659 -2.45 15.78 -14.71
N SER A 660 -3.25 16.75 -14.23
CA SER A 660 -2.82 17.89 -13.41
C SER A 660 -2.08 17.52 -12.13
N ASP A 661 -2.27 16.31 -11.59
CA ASP A 661 -1.56 15.93 -10.38
C ASP A 661 -0.04 15.76 -10.59
N ASN A 662 0.41 15.56 -11.83
CA ASN A 662 1.83 15.35 -12.15
C ASN A 662 2.42 16.39 -13.12
N HIS A 663 1.63 17.37 -13.59
CA HIS A 663 2.08 18.37 -14.57
C HIS A 663 1.73 19.80 -14.13
N PRO A 664 2.68 20.76 -14.22
CA PRO A 664 2.49 22.13 -13.72
C PRO A 664 1.63 23.04 -14.62
N GLY A 665 1.03 22.54 -15.69
CA GLY A 665 0.25 23.35 -16.63
C GLY A 665 -0.99 22.62 -17.17
N PRO A 666 -2.01 23.37 -17.64
CA PRO A 666 -3.30 22.84 -18.08
C PRO A 666 -3.25 22.14 -19.45
N ILE A 667 -2.13 22.17 -20.15
CA ILE A 667 -1.92 21.49 -21.44
C ILE A 667 -0.77 20.49 -21.34
N VAL A 668 -0.99 19.25 -21.78
CA VAL A 668 0.01 18.18 -21.76
C VAL A 668 -0.02 17.38 -23.07
N ARG A 669 1.15 17.13 -23.67
CA ARG A 669 1.26 16.24 -24.83
C ARG A 669 1.23 14.78 -24.36
N ILE A 670 0.21 14.03 -24.77
CA ILE A 670 -0.01 12.63 -24.34
C ILE A 670 0.23 11.59 -25.42
N GLY A 671 0.48 12.03 -26.66
CA GLY A 671 0.83 11.17 -27.78
C GLY A 671 1.64 11.91 -28.84
N PRO A 672 2.14 11.21 -29.88
CA PRO A 672 2.96 11.82 -30.93
C PRO A 672 2.28 13.00 -31.65
N ASN A 673 0.96 12.97 -31.77
CA ASN A 673 0.14 14.03 -32.39
C ASN A 673 -1.12 14.36 -31.55
N GLU A 674 -1.06 14.18 -30.22
CA GLU A 674 -2.19 14.46 -29.33
C GLU A 674 -1.77 15.28 -28.11
N VAL A 675 -2.53 16.35 -27.86
CA VAL A 675 -2.46 17.18 -26.65
C VAL A 675 -3.76 17.04 -25.87
N HIS A 676 -3.63 16.88 -24.56
CA HIS A 676 -4.72 16.87 -23.61
C HIS A 676 -4.76 18.21 -22.88
N ILE A 677 -5.96 18.80 -22.76
CA ILE A 677 -6.17 20.08 -22.09
C ILE A 677 -7.15 19.88 -20.92
N GLU A 678 -6.68 20.15 -19.72
CA GLU A 678 -7.43 20.11 -18.46
C GLU A 678 -7.78 21.55 -18.05
N ASP A 679 -8.75 22.13 -18.76
CA ASP A 679 -9.27 23.48 -18.53
C ASP A 679 -10.76 23.50 -18.84
N SER A 680 -11.58 23.56 -17.78
CA SER A 680 -13.04 23.50 -17.90
C SER A 680 -13.64 24.67 -18.68
N GLU A 681 -13.02 25.85 -18.63
CA GLU A 681 -13.46 27.04 -19.37
C GLU A 681 -13.13 26.93 -20.86
N TYR A 682 -12.06 26.21 -21.21
CA TYR A 682 -11.70 25.97 -22.62
C TYR A 682 -12.57 24.91 -23.32
N PHE A 683 -13.34 24.11 -22.57
CA PHE A 683 -14.12 23.01 -23.13
C PHE A 683 -15.08 23.48 -24.24
N ASP A 684 -15.74 24.63 -24.05
CA ASP A 684 -16.67 25.18 -25.03
C ASP A 684 -16.00 25.69 -26.31
N THR A 685 -14.73 26.07 -26.24
CA THR A 685 -13.96 26.53 -27.41
C THR A 685 -13.72 25.38 -28.39
N ILE A 686 -13.45 24.17 -27.88
CA ILE A 686 -13.16 22.99 -28.71
C ILE A 686 -14.42 22.17 -28.99
N PHE A 687 -15.29 22.00 -28.00
CA PHE A 687 -16.48 21.15 -28.11
C PHE A 687 -17.76 21.93 -28.45
N GLY A 688 -17.67 23.25 -28.69
CA GLY A 688 -18.78 24.08 -29.16
C GLY A 688 -19.26 23.77 -30.59
N PHE A 689 -20.05 24.69 -31.16
CA PHE A 689 -20.66 24.53 -32.49
C PHE A 689 -19.67 24.81 -33.63
N ARG A 690 -18.61 24.02 -33.72
CA ARG A 690 -17.53 24.15 -34.72
C ARG A 690 -17.47 22.94 -35.66
N PRO A 691 -17.04 23.13 -36.93
CA PRO A 691 -16.94 22.05 -37.91
C PRO A 691 -15.64 21.24 -37.75
N LEU A 692 -15.40 20.72 -36.55
CA LEU A 692 -14.18 19.97 -36.22
C LEU A 692 -14.33 18.47 -36.48
N ASN A 693 -13.24 17.87 -36.96
CA ASN A 693 -13.10 16.43 -37.06
C ASN A 693 -12.89 15.82 -35.67
N LYS A 694 -12.92 14.50 -35.57
CA LYS A 694 -12.53 13.75 -34.36
C LYS A 694 -11.64 12.58 -34.72
N GLU A 695 -10.84 12.11 -33.77
CA GLU A 695 -10.15 10.81 -33.91
C GLU A 695 -11.10 9.70 -33.41
N ALA A 696 -11.35 8.68 -34.21
CA ALA A 696 -12.32 7.63 -33.90
C ALA A 696 -11.67 6.28 -33.54
N MET A 697 -10.48 6.28 -32.94
CA MET A 697 -9.78 5.05 -32.54
C MET A 697 -10.64 4.11 -31.70
N THR A 698 -11.40 4.63 -30.74
CA THR A 698 -12.31 3.83 -29.92
C THR A 698 -13.35 3.10 -30.78
N ALA A 699 -13.92 3.74 -31.82
CA ALA A 699 -14.86 3.06 -32.73
C ALA A 699 -14.19 1.97 -33.58
N LYS A 700 -12.90 2.14 -33.92
CA LYS A 700 -12.08 1.15 -34.64
C LYS A 700 -11.87 -0.12 -33.85
N GLU A 701 -11.67 0.00 -32.54
CA GLU A 701 -11.50 -1.14 -31.65
C GLU A 701 -12.79 -1.96 -31.49
N PHE A 702 -13.94 -1.26 -31.49
CA PHE A 702 -15.28 -1.85 -31.49
C PHE A 702 -15.73 -2.42 -32.84
N GLY A 703 -14.99 -2.19 -33.93
CA GLY A 703 -15.39 -2.63 -35.27
C GLY A 703 -16.65 -1.93 -35.80
N ILE A 704 -16.94 -0.71 -35.31
CA ILE A 704 -18.11 0.09 -35.68
C ILE A 704 -17.73 1.37 -36.44
N ASN A 705 -16.72 1.29 -37.29
CA ASN A 705 -16.17 2.43 -38.05
C ASN A 705 -17.21 3.13 -38.93
N HIS A 706 -18.18 2.37 -39.43
CA HIS A 706 -19.27 2.90 -40.25
C HIS A 706 -20.42 3.43 -39.38
N ALA A 707 -20.43 3.23 -38.06
CA ALA A 707 -21.45 3.83 -37.20
C ALA A 707 -21.30 5.36 -37.13
N LEU A 708 -22.35 6.10 -36.78
CA LEU A 708 -22.30 7.55 -36.57
C LEU A 708 -21.21 7.93 -35.54
N PHE A 709 -21.01 7.08 -34.53
CA PHE A 709 -19.94 7.18 -33.55
C PHE A 709 -18.53 6.96 -34.13
N GLY A 710 -18.37 6.28 -35.27
CA GLY A 710 -17.07 6.05 -35.93
C GLY A 710 -16.67 7.12 -36.96
N VAL A 711 -17.56 8.04 -37.32
CA VAL A 711 -17.28 9.01 -38.39
C VAL A 711 -16.34 10.13 -37.93
N GLU A 712 -15.13 10.16 -38.47
CA GLU A 712 -14.09 11.16 -38.18
C GLU A 712 -14.34 12.51 -38.84
N ASP A 713 -14.69 12.53 -40.13
CA ASP A 713 -14.93 13.75 -40.91
C ASP A 713 -16.25 14.44 -40.53
N TYR A 714 -16.19 15.75 -40.30
CA TYR A 714 -17.35 16.55 -39.89
C TYR A 714 -18.48 16.55 -40.92
N LYS A 715 -18.17 16.75 -42.21
CA LYS A 715 -19.20 16.86 -43.26
C LYS A 715 -19.95 15.55 -43.43
N THR A 716 -19.22 14.44 -43.39
CA THR A 716 -19.78 13.08 -43.42
C THR A 716 -20.64 12.81 -42.20
N TYR A 717 -20.18 13.24 -41.02
CA TYR A 717 -20.95 13.11 -39.78
C TYR A 717 -22.29 13.84 -39.86
N VAL A 718 -22.31 15.09 -40.35
CA VAL A 718 -23.55 15.88 -40.48
C VAL A 718 -24.56 15.19 -41.40
N LYS A 719 -24.11 14.71 -42.57
CA LYS A 719 -24.97 13.98 -43.51
C LYS A 719 -25.54 12.71 -42.88
N LYS A 720 -24.70 11.95 -42.18
CA LYS A 720 -25.11 10.69 -41.54
C LYS A 720 -26.01 10.91 -40.32
N ARG A 721 -25.79 11.99 -39.55
CA ARG A 721 -26.68 12.40 -38.46
C ARG A 721 -28.06 12.76 -38.99
N ALA A 722 -28.14 13.47 -40.11
CA ALA A 722 -29.41 13.83 -40.74
C ALA A 722 -30.24 12.62 -41.21
N ALA A 723 -29.61 11.47 -41.47
CA ALA A 723 -30.30 10.24 -41.84
C ALA A 723 -31.11 9.60 -40.70
N PHE A 724 -30.78 9.91 -39.45
CA PHE A 724 -31.64 9.58 -38.30
C PHE A 724 -32.74 10.63 -38.06
N GLY A 725 -32.85 11.61 -38.97
CA GLY A 725 -33.86 12.66 -38.97
C GLY A 725 -33.96 13.41 -37.64
N ASN A 726 -35.20 13.70 -37.26
CA ASN A 726 -35.57 14.25 -35.96
C ASN A 726 -36.03 13.14 -34.98
N ALA A 727 -35.63 11.88 -35.18
CA ALA A 727 -36.09 10.75 -34.38
C ALA A 727 -35.97 11.05 -32.87
N PHE A 728 -34.77 11.42 -32.42
CA PHE A 728 -34.52 11.74 -31.02
C PHE A 728 -34.90 13.18 -30.59
N SER A 729 -35.73 13.87 -31.38
CA SER A 729 -36.25 15.20 -30.98
C SER A 729 -37.35 15.06 -29.93
N ARG A 730 -37.50 16.09 -29.09
CA ARG A 730 -38.55 16.16 -28.06
C ARG A 730 -39.95 15.86 -28.62
N THR A 731 -40.28 16.41 -29.79
CA THR A 731 -41.59 16.24 -30.45
C THR A 731 -41.86 14.80 -30.93
N LYS A 732 -40.82 14.06 -31.34
CA LYS A 732 -40.97 12.66 -31.74
C LYS A 732 -41.02 11.75 -30.51
N LEU A 733 -40.19 12.02 -29.50
CA LEU A 733 -40.15 11.23 -28.27
C LEU A 733 -41.43 11.38 -27.42
N SER A 734 -42.08 12.54 -27.43
CA SER A 734 -43.37 12.70 -26.75
C SER A 734 -44.47 11.79 -27.33
N LYS A 735 -44.37 11.38 -28.60
CA LYS A 735 -45.36 10.50 -29.25
C LYS A 735 -45.21 9.03 -28.86
N ILE A 736 -44.06 8.65 -28.29
CA ILE A 736 -43.80 7.29 -27.80
C ILE A 736 -43.82 7.21 -26.28
N GLN A 737 -44.25 8.28 -25.60
CA GLN A 737 -44.28 8.30 -24.14
C GLN A 737 -45.13 7.17 -23.56
N ASP A 738 -46.30 6.91 -24.14
CA ASP A 738 -47.17 5.82 -23.68
C ASP A 738 -46.47 4.47 -23.78
N GLN A 739 -45.69 4.26 -24.84
CA GLN A 739 -44.86 3.07 -25.03
C GLN A 739 -43.75 3.00 -23.97
N ILE A 740 -43.09 4.12 -23.63
CA ILE A 740 -42.09 4.17 -22.55
C ILE A 740 -42.73 3.81 -21.21
N ASN A 741 -43.88 4.41 -20.92
CA ASN A 741 -44.64 4.18 -19.70
C ASN A 741 -45.11 2.71 -19.58
N GLU A 742 -45.52 2.09 -20.69
CA GLU A 742 -45.86 0.67 -20.76
C GLU A 742 -44.69 -0.22 -20.29
N GLU A 743 -43.48 0.03 -20.78
CA GLU A 743 -42.30 -0.75 -20.40
C GLU A 743 -41.86 -0.47 -18.95
N ILE A 744 -41.99 0.78 -18.47
CA ILE A 744 -41.74 1.12 -17.07
C ILE A 744 -42.77 0.42 -16.15
N GLN A 745 -44.03 0.35 -16.57
CA GLN A 745 -45.08 -0.36 -15.83
C GLN A 745 -44.80 -1.86 -15.77
N LYS A 746 -44.38 -2.49 -16.87
CA LYS A 746 -43.91 -3.88 -16.88
C LYS A 746 -42.73 -4.08 -15.93
N GLY A 747 -41.80 -3.12 -15.87
CA GLY A 747 -40.71 -3.10 -14.90
C GLY A 747 -41.18 -3.02 -13.45
N CYS A 748 -42.16 -2.16 -13.14
CA CYS A 748 -42.76 -2.06 -11.80
C CYS A 748 -43.45 -3.36 -11.39
N THR A 749 -44.25 -3.96 -12.29
CA THR A 749 -44.87 -5.27 -12.05
C THR A 749 -43.83 -6.35 -11.83
N TRP A 750 -42.72 -6.34 -12.59
CA TRP A 750 -41.61 -7.27 -12.36
C TRP A 750 -40.98 -7.07 -10.97
N VAL A 751 -40.81 -5.83 -10.51
CA VAL A 751 -40.34 -5.55 -9.14
C VAL A 751 -41.31 -6.13 -8.10
N GLU A 752 -42.61 -5.88 -8.25
CA GLU A 752 -43.63 -6.39 -7.33
C GLU A 752 -43.63 -7.93 -7.29
N ASP A 753 -43.63 -8.58 -8.46
CA ASP A 753 -43.62 -10.03 -8.56
C ASP A 753 -42.37 -10.69 -7.95
N ASN A 754 -41.19 -10.04 -8.09
CA ASN A 754 -39.92 -10.58 -7.58
C ASN A 754 -39.59 -10.14 -6.14
N SER A 755 -40.34 -9.18 -5.60
CA SER A 755 -40.21 -8.70 -4.21
C SER A 755 -41.08 -9.47 -3.21
N LYS A 756 -41.95 -10.38 -3.70
CA LYS A 756 -42.81 -11.23 -2.87
C LYS A 756 -41.98 -11.97 -1.82
N ASP A 757 -42.57 -12.15 -0.63
CA ASP A 757 -41.96 -12.80 0.52
C ASP A 757 -40.71 -12.09 1.09
N GLY A 758 -40.47 -10.83 0.69
CA GLY A 758 -39.36 -10.02 1.18
C GLY A 758 -38.01 -10.32 0.50
N CYS A 759 -38.05 -11.04 -0.64
CA CYS A 759 -36.89 -11.31 -1.48
C CYS A 759 -36.33 -10.00 -2.07
N PRO A 760 -34.99 -9.81 -2.08
CA PRO A 760 -34.41 -8.63 -2.68
C PRO A 760 -34.46 -8.69 -4.21
N VAL A 761 -34.74 -7.54 -4.82
CA VAL A 761 -34.82 -7.36 -6.26
C VAL A 761 -33.54 -6.69 -6.76
N ASP A 762 -33.02 -7.13 -7.89
CA ASP A 762 -31.82 -6.56 -8.50
C ASP A 762 -32.17 -5.36 -9.40
N LEU A 763 -32.05 -4.14 -8.89
CA LEU A 763 -32.33 -2.93 -9.66
C LEU A 763 -31.32 -2.68 -10.79
N ALA A 764 -30.06 -3.12 -10.66
CA ALA A 764 -29.06 -2.91 -11.71
C ALA A 764 -29.41 -3.72 -12.97
N PHE A 765 -30.07 -4.88 -12.78
CA PHE A 765 -30.69 -5.64 -13.85
C PHE A 765 -31.92 -4.91 -14.43
N LEU A 766 -32.85 -4.49 -13.58
CA LEU A 766 -34.07 -3.78 -14.01
C LEU A 766 -33.72 -2.54 -14.86
N PHE A 767 -32.79 -1.73 -14.37
CA PHE A 767 -32.34 -0.50 -15.03
C PHE A 767 -31.62 -0.73 -16.35
N ARG A 768 -31.20 -1.96 -16.65
CA ARG A 768 -30.67 -2.32 -17.97
C ARG A 768 -31.74 -2.93 -18.86
N ALA A 769 -32.61 -3.77 -18.30
CA ALA A 769 -33.66 -4.45 -19.03
C ALA A 769 -34.75 -3.48 -19.56
N VAL A 770 -35.19 -2.52 -18.74
CA VAL A 770 -36.26 -1.58 -19.14
C VAL A 770 -35.79 -0.63 -20.26
N PRO A 771 -34.66 0.10 -20.13
CA PRO A 771 -34.11 0.87 -21.24
C PRO A 771 -33.82 0.02 -22.48
N ALA A 772 -33.33 -1.22 -22.32
CA ALA A 772 -33.10 -2.13 -23.44
C ALA A 772 -34.38 -2.43 -24.23
N GLU A 773 -35.50 -2.66 -23.54
CA GLU A 773 -36.80 -2.89 -24.20
C GLU A 773 -37.30 -1.62 -24.90
N ILE A 774 -37.23 -0.47 -24.23
CA ILE A 774 -37.64 0.83 -24.78
C ILE A 774 -36.88 1.14 -26.08
N ILE A 775 -35.55 1.10 -26.04
CA ILE A 775 -34.73 1.42 -27.22
C ILE A 775 -34.89 0.37 -28.32
N THR A 776 -35.12 -0.91 -27.97
CA THR A 776 -35.32 -1.98 -28.97
C THR A 776 -36.62 -1.77 -29.74
N LYS A 777 -37.72 -1.51 -29.03
CA LYS A 777 -39.03 -1.24 -29.64
C LYS A 777 -38.99 0.06 -30.43
N TYR A 778 -38.30 1.10 -29.94
CA TYR A 778 -38.15 2.37 -30.65
C TYR A 778 -37.31 2.28 -31.93
N LEU A 779 -36.17 1.58 -31.89
CA LEU A 779 -35.29 1.45 -33.05
C LEU A 779 -35.79 0.44 -34.08
N PHE A 780 -36.37 -0.67 -33.63
CA PHE A 780 -36.62 -1.84 -34.46
C PHE A 780 -38.09 -2.28 -34.55
N GLY A 781 -39.01 -1.62 -33.82
CA GLY A 781 -40.44 -1.95 -33.84
C GLY A 781 -40.75 -3.35 -33.27
N GLN A 782 -39.84 -3.92 -32.48
CA GLN A 782 -39.88 -5.30 -32.01
C GLN A 782 -39.71 -5.35 -30.49
N GLU A 783 -40.36 -6.31 -29.84
CA GLU A 783 -40.13 -6.65 -28.43
C GLU A 783 -39.21 -7.88 -28.35
N TYR A 784 -38.28 -7.87 -27.40
CA TYR A 784 -37.38 -8.99 -27.14
C TYR A 784 -37.74 -9.74 -25.86
N GLY A 785 -38.24 -9.03 -24.84
CA GLY A 785 -38.56 -9.60 -23.54
C GLY A 785 -37.34 -9.67 -22.62
N PHE A 786 -36.60 -8.56 -22.47
CA PHE A 786 -35.39 -8.53 -21.64
C PHE A 786 -35.65 -8.85 -20.16
N LEU A 787 -36.85 -8.55 -19.65
CA LEU A 787 -37.27 -8.87 -18.28
C LEU A 787 -37.56 -10.37 -18.09
N GLN A 788 -38.01 -11.07 -19.13
CA GLN A 788 -38.30 -12.51 -19.12
C GLN A 788 -37.04 -13.34 -19.35
N HIS A 789 -36.07 -12.82 -20.09
CA HIS A 789 -34.82 -13.49 -20.44
C HIS A 789 -33.63 -13.08 -19.54
N VAL A 790 -33.82 -13.16 -18.22
CA VAL A 790 -32.88 -12.66 -17.19
C VAL A 790 -31.42 -13.04 -17.46
N GLN A 791 -31.14 -14.32 -17.72
CA GLN A 791 -29.76 -14.77 -17.92
C GLN A 791 -29.14 -14.25 -19.21
N THR A 792 -29.90 -14.23 -20.31
CA THR A 792 -29.44 -13.72 -21.61
C THR A 792 -29.17 -12.22 -21.51
N THR A 793 -30.08 -11.46 -20.89
CA THR A 793 -29.92 -10.03 -20.64
C THR A 793 -28.68 -9.78 -19.77
N LYS A 794 -28.48 -10.54 -18.69
CA LYS A 794 -27.28 -10.45 -17.82
C LYS A 794 -25.97 -10.72 -18.56
N ASN A 795 -25.98 -11.62 -19.55
CA ASN A 795 -24.79 -11.91 -20.35
C ASN A 795 -24.37 -10.73 -21.25
N LEU A 796 -25.31 -9.85 -21.65
CA LEU A 796 -25.01 -8.71 -22.53
C LEU A 796 -24.15 -7.63 -21.85
N TYR A 797 -24.08 -7.61 -20.51
CA TYR A 797 -23.30 -6.65 -19.72
C TYR A 797 -22.41 -7.34 -18.67
N ASP A 798 -22.02 -8.61 -18.88
CA ASP A 798 -21.14 -9.34 -17.97
C ASP A 798 -19.71 -8.74 -17.94
N LYS A 799 -19.04 -8.87 -16.78
CA LYS A 799 -17.71 -8.37 -16.40
C LYS A 799 -16.58 -8.70 -17.38
N ARG A 800 -16.80 -9.63 -18.32
CA ARG A 800 -15.87 -10.00 -19.38
C ARG A 800 -15.75 -8.93 -20.47
N MET A 801 -16.86 -8.24 -20.76
CA MET A 801 -16.88 -7.10 -21.68
C MET A 801 -16.04 -5.95 -21.14
N ASP A 802 -16.18 -5.63 -19.86
CA ASP A 802 -15.38 -4.57 -19.21
C ASP A 802 -13.87 -4.86 -19.30
N ARG A 803 -13.44 -6.11 -19.10
CA ARG A 803 -12.02 -6.45 -19.23
C ARG A 803 -11.51 -6.29 -20.66
N LEU A 804 -12.34 -6.60 -21.67
CA LEU A 804 -12.00 -6.39 -23.08
C LEU A 804 -11.89 -4.90 -23.42
N LEU A 805 -12.78 -4.08 -22.85
CA LEU A 805 -12.79 -2.62 -23.00
C LEU A 805 -11.59 -1.93 -22.37
N GLY A 806 -11.11 -2.41 -21.21
CA GLY A 806 -9.92 -1.86 -20.55
C GLY A 806 -8.61 -1.98 -21.35
N PHE A 807 -8.53 -2.89 -22.33
CA PHE A 807 -7.37 -3.03 -23.21
C PHE A 807 -7.31 -1.99 -24.35
N SER A 808 -8.40 -1.27 -24.63
CA SER A 808 -8.46 -0.24 -25.69
C SER A 808 -7.37 0.84 -25.57
N HIS A 809 -7.01 1.25 -24.35
CA HIS A 809 -6.03 2.31 -24.13
C HIS A 809 -4.62 1.98 -24.61
N LEU A 810 -4.27 0.70 -24.68
CA LEU A 810 -2.96 0.28 -25.19
C LEU A 810 -2.86 0.48 -26.71
N GLY A 811 -3.99 0.46 -27.44
CA GLY A 811 -4.05 0.72 -28.88
C GLY A 811 -3.62 2.14 -29.27
N ARG A 812 -3.84 3.12 -28.38
CA ARG A 812 -3.46 4.54 -28.57
C ARG A 812 -1.96 4.78 -28.63
N PHE A 813 -1.16 3.90 -28.04
CA PHE A 813 0.30 3.99 -28.02
C PHE A 813 0.97 3.15 -29.11
N ILE A 814 0.19 2.43 -29.93
CA ILE A 814 0.69 1.61 -31.04
C ILE A 814 0.64 2.43 -32.34
N PRO A 815 1.76 2.57 -33.08
CA PRO A 815 1.80 3.33 -34.33
C PRO A 815 0.77 2.83 -35.36
N LYS A 816 0.10 3.76 -36.06
CA LYS A 816 -1.01 3.49 -37.00
C LYS A 816 -0.56 2.63 -38.21
N GLU A 817 0.75 2.49 -38.41
CA GLU A 817 1.42 1.79 -39.52
C GLU A 817 1.60 0.28 -39.28
N ILE A 818 1.16 -0.27 -38.13
CA ILE A 818 1.30 -1.70 -37.78
C ILE A 818 -0.06 -2.42 -37.58
N PRO A 819 -0.96 -2.49 -38.59
CA PRO A 819 -2.31 -3.06 -38.42
C PRO A 819 -2.32 -4.57 -38.19
N LEU A 820 -1.34 -5.30 -38.76
CA LEU A 820 -1.27 -6.77 -38.70
C LEU A 820 -0.90 -7.29 -37.29
N PHE A 821 -0.14 -6.50 -36.53
CA PHE A 821 0.26 -6.85 -35.17
C PHE A 821 -0.95 -6.80 -34.23
N LEU A 822 -1.84 -5.81 -34.37
CA LEU A 822 -3.03 -5.65 -33.54
C LEU A 822 -4.01 -6.83 -33.65
N SER A 823 -4.22 -7.42 -34.83
CA SER A 823 -5.18 -8.52 -35.00
C SER A 823 -4.67 -9.86 -34.47
N LEU A 824 -3.38 -10.17 -34.67
CA LEU A 824 -2.74 -11.42 -34.21
C LEU A 824 -2.41 -11.37 -32.71
N PHE A 825 -1.91 -10.23 -32.22
CA PHE A 825 -1.56 -10.04 -30.81
C PHE A 825 -2.80 -10.01 -29.91
N ARG A 826 -3.94 -9.46 -30.40
CA ARG A 826 -5.25 -9.54 -29.73
C ARG A 826 -5.69 -10.98 -29.51
N GLN A 827 -5.58 -11.86 -30.51
CA GLN A 827 -6.00 -13.27 -30.37
C GLN A 827 -5.11 -14.05 -29.38
N LEU A 828 -3.81 -13.77 -29.37
CA LEU A 828 -2.85 -14.43 -28.48
C LEU A 828 -3.00 -14.01 -27.01
N ILE A 829 -3.20 -12.72 -26.73
CA ILE A 829 -3.42 -12.20 -25.37
C ILE A 829 -4.75 -12.70 -24.80
N LEU A 830 -5.82 -12.71 -25.59
CA LEU A 830 -7.12 -13.21 -25.16
C LEU A 830 -7.05 -14.69 -24.76
N ARG A 831 -6.30 -15.52 -25.50
CA ARG A 831 -6.05 -16.92 -25.12
C ARG A 831 -5.17 -17.05 -23.88
N ALA A 832 -4.11 -16.24 -23.74
CA ALA A 832 -3.20 -16.27 -22.60
C ALA A 832 -3.86 -15.84 -21.27
N LEU A 833 -4.90 -15.00 -21.34
CA LEU A 833 -5.69 -14.56 -20.18
C LEU A 833 -6.84 -15.52 -19.80
N GLY A 834 -6.91 -16.71 -20.41
CA GLY A 834 -7.89 -17.75 -20.06
C GLY A 834 -9.25 -17.62 -20.75
N PHE A 835 -9.38 -16.79 -21.79
CA PHE A 835 -10.56 -16.78 -22.64
C PHE A 835 -10.45 -17.92 -23.66
N ASN A 836 -10.84 -19.15 -23.28
CA ASN A 836 -10.98 -20.28 -24.20
C ASN A 836 -12.22 -20.16 -25.12
N ASP A 837 -13.14 -19.25 -24.77
CA ASP A 837 -14.24 -18.80 -25.61
C ASP A 837 -14.31 -17.26 -25.62
N PRO A 838 -13.39 -16.58 -26.34
CA PRO A 838 -13.28 -15.12 -26.32
C PRO A 838 -14.36 -14.40 -27.15
N GLY A 839 -15.41 -15.10 -27.60
CA GLY A 839 -16.38 -14.59 -28.56
C GLY A 839 -17.78 -14.35 -28.03
N SER A 840 -18.31 -15.14 -27.09
CA SER A 840 -19.77 -15.26 -26.95
C SER A 840 -20.52 -13.96 -26.64
N ALA A 841 -20.25 -13.22 -25.56
CA ALA A 841 -21.08 -12.06 -25.21
C ALA A 841 -21.06 -10.90 -26.24
N PHE A 842 -19.89 -10.50 -26.76
CA PHE A 842 -19.80 -9.45 -27.79
C PHE A 842 -20.35 -9.92 -29.13
N LEU A 843 -20.10 -11.18 -29.49
CA LEU A 843 -20.63 -11.77 -30.71
C LEU A 843 -22.14 -11.93 -30.62
N ASP A 844 -22.68 -12.39 -29.49
CA ASP A 844 -24.12 -12.50 -29.19
C ASP A 844 -24.77 -11.11 -29.28
N TYR A 845 -24.11 -10.08 -28.75
CA TYR A 845 -24.52 -8.69 -28.86
C TYR A 845 -24.61 -8.22 -30.33
N PHE A 846 -23.54 -8.45 -31.11
CA PHE A 846 -23.49 -8.11 -32.54
C PHE A 846 -24.50 -8.91 -33.38
N LEU A 847 -24.65 -10.21 -33.09
CA LEU A 847 -25.57 -11.11 -33.78
C LEU A 847 -27.03 -10.75 -33.47
N LEU A 848 -27.33 -10.36 -32.23
CA LEU A 848 -28.66 -9.90 -31.85
C LEU A 848 -29.00 -8.56 -32.55
N ALA A 849 -28.11 -7.57 -32.50
CA ALA A 849 -28.30 -6.31 -33.21
C ALA A 849 -28.44 -6.53 -34.73
N GLN A 850 -27.64 -7.42 -35.31
CA GLN A 850 -27.75 -7.83 -36.71
C GLN A 850 -29.11 -8.45 -37.00
N LYS A 851 -29.58 -9.37 -36.16
CA LYS A 851 -30.88 -10.03 -36.33
C LYS A 851 -32.03 -9.01 -36.28
N LEU A 852 -32.02 -8.12 -35.29
CA LEU A 852 -33.04 -7.09 -35.11
C LEU A 852 -33.13 -6.15 -36.32
N VAL A 853 -31.99 -5.63 -36.80
CA VAL A 853 -31.96 -4.72 -37.95
C VAL A 853 -32.32 -5.44 -39.26
N GLN A 854 -31.93 -6.71 -39.42
CA GLN A 854 -32.31 -7.49 -40.59
C GLN A 854 -33.82 -7.77 -40.66
N ASN A 855 -34.47 -7.96 -39.52
CA ASN A 855 -35.92 -8.09 -39.47
C ASN A 855 -36.62 -6.80 -39.93
N VAL A 856 -36.14 -5.63 -39.50
CA VAL A 856 -36.63 -4.33 -39.97
C VAL A 856 -36.45 -4.20 -41.48
N VAL A 857 -35.25 -4.49 -41.99
CA VAL A 857 -34.97 -4.43 -43.44
C VAL A 857 -35.88 -5.37 -44.24
N ALA A 858 -36.14 -6.58 -43.74
CA ALA A 858 -37.04 -7.53 -44.40
C ALA A 858 -38.50 -7.02 -44.44
N GLN A 859 -38.98 -6.45 -43.33
CA GLN A 859 -40.32 -5.86 -43.25
C GLN A 859 -40.46 -4.62 -44.13
N HIS A 860 -39.43 -3.77 -44.17
CA HIS A 860 -39.36 -2.58 -45.00
C HIS A 860 -39.41 -2.91 -46.50
N ASN A 861 -38.62 -3.91 -46.94
CA ASN A 861 -38.56 -4.32 -48.35
C ASN A 861 -39.78 -5.14 -48.80
N HIS A 862 -40.44 -5.84 -47.88
CA HIS A 862 -41.59 -6.70 -48.17
C HIS A 862 -42.76 -6.40 -47.21
N PRO A 863 -43.44 -5.25 -47.38
CA PRO A 863 -44.57 -4.89 -46.53
C PRO A 863 -45.70 -5.92 -46.69
N ASN A 864 -46.06 -6.59 -45.59
CA ASN A 864 -47.02 -7.68 -45.60
C ASN A 864 -48.46 -7.10 -45.65
N HIS A 865 -49.08 -7.03 -46.83
CA HIS A 865 -50.41 -6.41 -47.04
C HIS A 865 -51.60 -7.06 -46.27
N LYS A 866 -51.38 -8.12 -45.48
CA LYS A 866 -52.43 -8.84 -44.73
C LYS A 866 -52.41 -8.62 -43.20
N ALA A 867 -51.51 -7.80 -42.67
CA ALA A 867 -51.52 -7.44 -41.25
C ALA A 867 -52.26 -6.12 -41.04
N GLU A 868 -53.58 -6.19 -40.84
CA GLU A 868 -54.37 -5.10 -40.25
C GLU A 868 -54.06 -5.01 -38.74
N SER A 869 -52.85 -4.57 -38.39
CA SER A 869 -52.58 -3.82 -37.16
C SER A 869 -51.23 -3.11 -37.28
N THR A 870 -51.28 -1.78 -37.29
CA THR A 870 -50.20 -0.83 -36.91
C THR A 870 -48.78 -1.40 -36.75
N THR A 871 -48.05 -1.66 -37.84
CA THR A 871 -46.59 -1.73 -37.77
C THR A 871 -46.05 -0.30 -37.66
N GLN A 872 -45.58 0.06 -36.47
CA GLN A 872 -45.01 1.38 -36.16
C GLN A 872 -43.76 1.62 -37.02
N HIS A 873 -43.74 2.71 -37.79
CA HIS A 873 -42.56 3.14 -38.57
C HIS A 873 -41.41 3.47 -37.62
N THR A 874 -40.25 2.85 -37.85
CA THR A 874 -39.12 2.81 -36.90
C THR A 874 -38.00 3.80 -37.25
N VAL A 875 -37.06 4.01 -36.32
CA VAL A 875 -35.87 4.84 -36.59
C VAL A 875 -35.01 4.26 -37.72
N PHE A 876 -34.95 2.93 -37.84
CA PHE A 876 -34.23 2.30 -38.94
C PHE A 876 -34.99 2.39 -40.28
N ASP A 877 -36.33 2.51 -40.27
CA ASP A 877 -37.08 2.86 -41.50
C ASP A 877 -36.72 4.27 -41.97
N ASP A 878 -36.71 5.27 -41.06
CA ASP A 878 -36.25 6.64 -41.36
C ASP A 878 -34.81 6.63 -41.96
N PHE A 879 -33.92 5.77 -41.43
CA PHE A 879 -32.56 5.63 -41.94
C PHE A 879 -32.50 4.99 -43.33
N LEU A 880 -33.31 3.96 -43.59
CA LEU A 880 -33.42 3.29 -44.89
C LEU A 880 -34.03 4.22 -45.95
N ASP A 881 -35.00 5.05 -45.59
CA ASP A 881 -35.65 6.05 -46.44
C ASP A 881 -34.76 7.28 -46.73
N SER A 882 -33.67 7.45 -45.98
CA SER A 882 -32.78 8.61 -46.11
C SER A 882 -32.07 8.71 -47.47
N SER A 883 -31.55 9.89 -47.79
CA SER A 883 -30.79 10.13 -49.03
C SER A 883 -29.34 9.62 -49.00
N LEU A 884 -28.97 8.75 -48.04
CA LEU A 884 -27.62 8.17 -47.98
C LEU A 884 -27.38 7.18 -49.13
N PRO A 885 -26.12 7.00 -49.58
CA PRO A 885 -25.77 6.01 -50.59
C PRO A 885 -26.16 4.59 -50.19
N GLN A 886 -26.42 3.73 -51.18
CA GLN A 886 -26.83 2.34 -50.94
C GLN A 886 -25.81 1.54 -50.12
N GLU A 887 -24.51 1.81 -50.27
CA GLU A 887 -23.43 1.18 -49.49
C GLU A 887 -23.61 1.36 -47.97
N GLU A 888 -24.11 2.52 -47.53
CA GLU A 888 -24.36 2.81 -46.11
C GLU A 888 -25.61 2.07 -45.56
N LYS A 889 -26.43 1.53 -46.47
CA LYS A 889 -27.65 0.76 -46.19
C LYS A 889 -27.43 -0.74 -46.36
N GLU A 890 -26.18 -1.19 -46.55
CA GLU A 890 -25.85 -2.61 -46.60
C GLU A 890 -25.79 -3.23 -45.20
N LYS A 891 -25.88 -4.57 -45.16
CA LYS A 891 -25.92 -5.36 -43.91
C LYS A 891 -24.82 -4.97 -42.91
N GLY A 892 -23.59 -4.79 -43.37
CA GLY A 892 -22.44 -4.46 -42.52
C GLY A 892 -22.57 -3.11 -41.83
N PRO A 893 -22.60 -1.99 -42.58
CA PRO A 893 -22.78 -0.65 -42.03
C PRO A 893 -24.05 -0.49 -41.19
N LEU A 894 -25.19 -1.06 -41.62
CA LEU A 894 -26.44 -1.04 -40.83
C LEU A 894 -26.30 -1.77 -39.49
N THR A 895 -25.65 -2.95 -39.48
CA THR A 895 -25.39 -3.66 -38.21
C THR A 895 -24.52 -2.81 -37.28
N GLN A 896 -23.50 -2.12 -37.81
CA GLN A 896 -22.64 -1.26 -37.00
C GLN A 896 -23.42 -0.06 -36.42
N GLN A 897 -24.35 0.52 -37.19
CA GLN A 897 -25.26 1.56 -36.68
C GLN A 897 -26.17 1.04 -35.57
N ALA A 898 -26.77 -0.13 -35.78
CA ALA A 898 -27.63 -0.80 -34.81
C ALA A 898 -26.87 -1.03 -33.49
N VAL A 899 -25.69 -1.65 -33.55
CA VAL A 899 -24.82 -1.87 -32.38
C VAL A 899 -24.53 -0.56 -31.64
N ALA A 900 -24.14 0.51 -32.35
CA ALA A 900 -23.73 1.76 -31.70
C ALA A 900 -24.88 2.50 -31.00
N ILE A 901 -26.01 2.67 -31.69
CA ILE A 901 -27.16 3.44 -31.17
C ILE A 901 -27.92 2.64 -30.12
N TRP A 902 -28.07 1.33 -30.35
CA TRP A 902 -28.68 0.44 -29.39
C TRP A 902 -27.86 0.41 -28.10
N SER A 903 -26.54 0.17 -28.16
CA SER A 903 -25.65 0.11 -26.98
C SER A 903 -25.71 1.39 -26.14
N GLY A 904 -25.58 2.55 -26.79
CA GLY A 904 -25.64 3.85 -26.12
C GLY A 904 -27.02 4.21 -25.58
N GLY A 905 -28.08 3.48 -25.97
CA GLY A 905 -29.43 3.72 -25.47
C GLY A 905 -29.73 3.03 -24.15
N TRP A 906 -29.22 1.82 -23.92
CA TRP A 906 -29.60 1.04 -22.74
C TRP A 906 -28.52 0.93 -21.66
N ASP A 907 -27.25 0.69 -22.02
CA ASP A 907 -26.23 0.38 -20.99
C ASP A 907 -25.79 1.65 -20.24
N THR A 908 -25.58 2.76 -20.96
CA THR A 908 -25.21 4.04 -20.34
C THR A 908 -26.34 4.61 -19.47
N VAL A 909 -27.60 4.49 -19.92
CA VAL A 909 -28.77 4.92 -19.14
C VAL A 909 -28.98 4.01 -17.94
N GLY A 910 -28.83 2.69 -18.13
CA GLY A 910 -28.93 1.74 -17.03
C GLY A 910 -27.87 1.91 -15.97
N PHE A 911 -26.64 2.29 -16.34
CA PHE A 911 -25.62 2.71 -15.38
C PHE A 911 -26.05 3.95 -14.59
N VAL A 912 -26.50 5.01 -15.27
CA VAL A 912 -26.95 6.25 -14.62
C VAL A 912 -28.10 5.98 -13.64
N LEU A 913 -29.10 5.21 -14.05
CA LEU A 913 -30.24 4.83 -13.21
C LEU A 913 -29.82 4.02 -11.99
N THR A 914 -28.89 3.08 -12.16
CA THR A 914 -28.31 2.30 -11.06
C THR A 914 -27.62 3.22 -10.06
N MET A 915 -26.86 4.20 -10.54
CA MET A 915 -26.17 5.17 -9.70
C MET A 915 -27.12 6.16 -9.04
N ALA A 916 -28.16 6.62 -9.74
CA ALA A 916 -29.22 7.45 -9.16
C ALA A 916 -29.88 6.74 -7.98
N ALA A 917 -30.28 5.49 -8.18
CA ALA A 917 -30.91 4.70 -7.13
C ALA A 917 -29.96 4.47 -5.95
N TYR A 918 -28.70 4.10 -6.21
CA TYR A 918 -27.70 3.97 -5.15
C TYR A 918 -27.56 5.25 -4.32
N GLN A 919 -27.36 6.40 -4.98
CA GLN A 919 -27.18 7.68 -4.30
C GLN A 919 -28.41 8.11 -3.51
N LEU A 920 -29.62 7.92 -4.05
CA LEU A 920 -30.86 8.22 -3.33
C LEU A 920 -31.02 7.31 -2.09
N LEU A 921 -30.79 6.01 -2.24
CA LEU A 921 -30.94 5.05 -1.14
C LEU A 921 -29.89 5.22 -0.03
N GLN A 922 -28.70 5.75 -0.36
CA GLN A 922 -27.68 6.10 0.62
C GLN A 922 -27.89 7.47 1.28
N ASN A 923 -28.77 8.30 0.72
CA ASN A 923 -29.06 9.65 1.23
C ASN A 923 -30.56 9.81 1.55
N PRO A 924 -31.06 9.22 2.66
CA PRO A 924 -32.48 9.25 3.01
C PRO A 924 -33.12 10.64 3.05
N PRO A 925 -32.45 11.72 3.52
CA PRO A 925 -33.04 13.07 3.48
C PRO A 925 -33.30 13.56 2.05
N VAL A 926 -32.41 13.22 1.12
CA VAL A 926 -32.52 13.59 -0.30
C VAL A 926 -33.66 12.79 -0.95
N GLU A 927 -33.72 11.49 -0.70
CA GLU A 927 -34.78 10.61 -1.16
C GLU A 927 -36.15 11.03 -0.63
N GLN A 928 -36.26 11.32 0.66
CA GLN A 928 -37.51 11.74 1.29
C GLN A 928 -38.03 13.05 0.70
N ARG A 929 -37.14 14.01 0.44
CA ARG A 929 -37.51 15.29 -0.20
C ARG A 929 -38.00 15.09 -1.63
N LEU A 930 -37.33 14.21 -2.39
CA LEU A 930 -37.78 13.82 -3.73
C LEU A 930 -39.16 13.15 -3.68
N TYR A 931 -39.37 12.24 -2.74
CA TYR A 931 -40.66 11.58 -2.55
C TYR A 931 -41.79 12.58 -2.26
N GLN A 932 -41.57 13.59 -1.41
CA GLN A 932 -42.60 14.59 -1.12
C GLN A 932 -42.96 15.40 -2.38
N GLU A 933 -41.97 15.87 -3.14
CA GLU A 933 -42.22 16.61 -4.39
C GLU A 933 -42.99 15.75 -5.41
N LEU A 934 -42.61 14.48 -5.57
CA LEU A 934 -43.32 13.55 -6.45
C LEU A 934 -44.75 13.28 -5.97
N LYS A 935 -44.97 13.15 -4.66
CA LYS A 935 -46.30 12.89 -4.06
C LYS A 935 -47.25 14.07 -4.24
N GLU A 936 -46.75 15.29 -4.14
CA GLU A 936 -47.54 16.50 -4.33
C GLU A 936 -47.95 16.69 -5.79
N ALA A 937 -47.02 16.45 -6.73
CA ALA A 937 -47.24 16.64 -8.16
C ALA A 937 -48.03 15.49 -8.82
N TRP A 938 -47.88 14.27 -8.32
CA TRP A 938 -48.47 13.06 -8.88
C TRP A 938 -49.15 12.23 -7.77
N LYS A 939 -50.47 12.44 -7.67
CA LYS A 939 -51.29 11.97 -6.55
C LYS A 939 -51.53 10.46 -6.55
N ASP A 940 -51.92 9.88 -7.69
CA ASP A 940 -52.19 8.44 -7.80
C ASP A 940 -50.94 7.70 -8.30
N PRO A 941 -50.20 6.99 -7.43
CA PRO A 941 -48.99 6.29 -7.83
C PRO A 941 -49.25 5.11 -8.78
N THR A 942 -50.50 4.70 -9.03
CA THR A 942 -50.84 3.58 -9.93
C THR A 942 -50.97 4.00 -11.40
N GLU A 943 -51.21 5.28 -11.66
CA GLU A 943 -51.24 5.83 -13.02
C GLU A 943 -49.80 6.03 -13.56
N SER A 944 -49.65 6.25 -14.88
CA SER A 944 -48.33 6.61 -15.43
C SER A 944 -48.15 8.14 -15.36
N PRO A 945 -47.00 8.65 -14.88
CA PRO A 945 -46.79 10.09 -14.84
C PRO A 945 -46.58 10.66 -16.25
N GLU A 946 -47.16 11.84 -16.48
CA GLU A 946 -46.86 12.63 -17.67
C GLU A 946 -45.46 13.25 -17.57
N ILE A 947 -44.64 13.11 -18.62
CA ILE A 947 -43.29 13.69 -18.62
C ILE A 947 -43.30 15.20 -18.42
N THR A 948 -44.32 15.89 -18.95
CA THR A 948 -44.47 17.35 -18.88
C THR A 948 -44.67 17.81 -17.44
N THR A 949 -45.37 17.00 -16.63
CA THR A 949 -45.49 17.22 -15.19
C THR A 949 -44.15 17.05 -14.50
N LEU A 950 -43.40 15.99 -14.80
CA LEU A 950 -42.10 15.71 -14.17
C LEU A 950 -41.02 16.74 -14.54
N GLU A 951 -41.05 17.30 -15.74
CA GLU A 951 -40.14 18.38 -16.16
C GLU A 951 -40.33 19.67 -15.36
N GLY A 952 -41.53 19.90 -14.85
CA GLY A 952 -41.84 21.05 -13.98
C GLY A 952 -41.31 20.90 -12.55
N LEU A 953 -40.75 19.76 -12.18
CA LEU A 953 -40.31 19.46 -10.81
C LEU A 953 -38.84 19.88 -10.60
N PRO A 954 -38.58 20.95 -9.81
CA PRO A 954 -37.23 21.47 -9.65
C PRO A 954 -36.31 20.51 -8.91
N TYR A 955 -36.79 19.77 -7.89
CA TYR A 955 -35.94 18.89 -7.11
C TYR A 955 -35.65 17.57 -7.82
N LEU A 956 -36.61 16.96 -8.51
CA LEU A 956 -36.35 15.84 -9.43
C LEU A 956 -35.33 16.23 -10.50
N THR A 957 -35.47 17.42 -11.09
CA THR A 957 -34.50 17.92 -12.08
C THR A 957 -33.11 18.09 -11.47
N ALA A 958 -33.03 18.61 -10.25
CA ALA A 958 -31.77 18.74 -9.51
C ALA A 958 -31.13 17.38 -9.20
N VAL A 959 -31.92 16.38 -8.78
CA VAL A 959 -31.46 15.00 -8.56
C VAL A 959 -30.86 14.42 -9.83
N VAL A 960 -31.57 14.53 -10.96
CA VAL A 960 -31.11 13.97 -12.24
C VAL A 960 -29.84 14.70 -12.74
N LYS A 961 -29.79 16.04 -12.66
CA LYS A 961 -28.57 16.81 -13.00
C LYS A 961 -27.38 16.36 -12.16
N GLU A 962 -27.61 16.17 -10.86
CA GLU A 962 -26.57 15.76 -9.93
C GLU A 962 -26.08 14.33 -10.18
N THR A 963 -26.98 13.41 -10.54
CA THR A 963 -26.61 12.06 -10.98
C THR A 963 -25.77 12.12 -12.25
N PHE A 964 -26.19 12.87 -13.28
CA PHE A 964 -25.42 12.99 -14.52
C PHE A 964 -24.02 13.57 -14.30
N ARG A 965 -23.86 14.45 -13.30
CA ARG A 965 -22.57 15.04 -12.92
C ARG A 965 -21.65 14.03 -12.23
N LEU A 966 -22.13 13.35 -11.19
CA LEU A 966 -21.30 12.41 -10.41
C LEU A 966 -21.11 11.05 -11.09
N SER A 967 -22.01 10.68 -11.98
CA SER A 967 -22.03 9.35 -12.59
C SER A 967 -22.36 9.44 -14.07
N PRO A 968 -21.52 10.12 -14.88
CA PRO A 968 -21.76 10.22 -16.31
C PRO A 968 -21.72 8.82 -16.94
N GLY A 969 -22.66 8.55 -17.84
CA GLY A 969 -22.73 7.28 -18.57
C GLY A 969 -21.53 7.02 -19.49
N ALA A 970 -20.71 8.05 -19.76
CA ALA A 970 -19.46 7.92 -20.49
C ALA A 970 -18.28 8.61 -19.75
N LEU A 971 -17.16 7.90 -19.58
CA LEU A 971 -15.98 8.36 -18.82
C LEU A 971 -14.72 8.52 -19.69
N CYS A 972 -14.90 8.66 -21.00
CA CYS A 972 -13.79 8.72 -21.94
C CYS A 972 -13.29 10.16 -22.19
N ARG A 973 -12.00 10.28 -22.52
CA ARG A 973 -11.47 11.46 -23.21
C ARG A 973 -12.12 11.61 -24.57
N LEU A 974 -12.70 12.78 -24.81
CA LEU A 974 -13.22 13.19 -26.10
C LEU A 974 -12.12 13.87 -26.89
N SER A 975 -12.10 13.69 -28.22
CA SER A 975 -11.11 14.30 -29.09
C SER A 975 -11.75 15.17 -30.19
N ARG A 976 -11.04 16.22 -30.58
CA ARG A 976 -11.32 17.05 -31.77
C ARG A 976 -10.04 17.31 -32.55
N VAL A 977 -10.18 17.48 -33.85
CA VAL A 977 -9.09 17.79 -34.77
C VAL A 977 -9.54 18.91 -35.69
N ASN A 978 -8.78 20.01 -35.74
CA ASN A 978 -8.95 21.01 -36.78
C ASN A 978 -8.01 20.69 -37.94
N PRO A 979 -8.52 20.26 -39.12
CA PRO A 979 -7.65 19.79 -40.20
C PRO A 979 -6.88 20.92 -40.93
N SER A 980 -7.29 22.18 -40.77
CA SER A 980 -6.77 23.28 -41.61
C SER A 980 -6.48 24.59 -40.89
N GLY A 981 -7.00 24.79 -39.67
CA GLY A 981 -6.75 25.97 -38.86
C GLY A 981 -5.86 25.67 -37.65
N ILE A 982 -5.18 26.72 -37.18
CA ILE A 982 -4.44 26.71 -35.90
C ILE A 982 -5.46 26.90 -34.77
N GLU A 983 -5.38 26.08 -33.73
CA GLU A 983 -6.16 26.29 -32.49
C GLU A 983 -5.32 27.09 -31.49
N GLN A 984 -5.92 28.09 -30.85
CA GLN A 984 -5.22 28.95 -29.89
C GLN A 984 -5.63 28.58 -28.47
N TYR A 985 -4.65 28.26 -27.62
CA TYR A 985 -4.86 28.02 -26.19
C TYR A 985 -3.91 28.90 -25.37
N GLY A 986 -4.42 30.00 -24.79
CA GLY A 986 -3.58 31.02 -24.17
C GLY A 986 -2.57 31.57 -25.20
N ASP A 987 -1.28 31.50 -24.86
CA ASP A 987 -0.18 31.90 -25.75
C ASP A 987 0.30 30.77 -26.70
N TRP A 988 -0.35 29.60 -26.68
CA TRP A 988 0.07 28.44 -27.45
C TRP A 988 -0.71 28.30 -28.76
N GLU A 989 0.03 28.25 -29.86
CA GLU A 989 -0.49 27.87 -31.18
C GLU A 989 -0.44 26.35 -31.37
N ILE A 990 -1.60 25.71 -31.46
CA ILE A 990 -1.74 24.28 -31.72
C ILE A 990 -1.91 24.07 -33.24
N PRO A 991 -0.96 23.41 -33.93
CA PRO A 991 -0.97 23.31 -35.38
C PRO A 991 -2.19 22.56 -35.96
N PRO A 992 -2.55 22.82 -37.24
CA PRO A 992 -3.57 22.05 -37.92
C PRO A 992 -3.24 20.55 -37.94
N GLY A 993 -4.26 19.71 -37.76
CA GLY A 993 -4.13 18.25 -37.75
C GLY A 993 -3.74 17.65 -36.40
N THR A 994 -3.45 18.46 -35.38
CA THR A 994 -3.23 17.97 -34.01
C THR A 994 -4.54 17.54 -33.34
N ILE A 995 -4.49 16.42 -32.61
CA ILE A 995 -5.60 15.92 -31.81
C ILE A 995 -5.61 16.69 -30.49
N ILE A 996 -6.72 17.37 -30.20
CA ILE A 996 -6.98 18.01 -28.91
C ILE A 996 -7.97 17.14 -28.15
N SER A 997 -7.60 16.66 -26.97
CA SER A 997 -8.49 15.87 -26.11
C SER A 997 -8.77 16.52 -24.77
N MET A 998 -10.00 16.34 -24.28
CA MET A 998 -10.46 16.82 -22.98
C MET A 998 -11.34 15.73 -22.35
N SER A 999 -11.34 15.66 -21.02
CA SER A 999 -11.98 14.59 -20.26
C SER A 999 -13.29 15.08 -19.64
N ILE A 1000 -14.37 14.31 -19.81
CA ILE A 1000 -15.68 14.60 -19.19
C ILE A 1000 -15.57 14.61 -17.64
N PRO A 1001 -14.96 13.59 -16.99
CA PRO A 1001 -14.73 13.60 -15.55
C PRO A 1001 -14.07 14.86 -15.00
N ASP A 1002 -13.08 15.41 -15.71
CA ASP A 1002 -12.29 16.54 -15.25
C ASP A 1002 -13.20 17.77 -15.09
N VAL A 1003 -14.05 18.04 -16.08
CA VAL A 1003 -15.02 19.15 -16.03
C VAL A 1003 -16.10 18.92 -14.96
N LEU A 1004 -16.61 17.69 -14.82
CA LEU A 1004 -17.70 17.37 -13.89
C LEU A 1004 -17.27 17.29 -12.41
N SER A 1005 -15.96 17.22 -12.17
CA SER A 1005 -15.36 17.14 -10.83
C SER A 1005 -14.44 18.32 -10.48
N ASP A 1006 -14.28 19.28 -11.40
CA ASP A 1006 -13.49 20.50 -11.19
C ASP A 1006 -13.96 21.26 -9.94
N LYS A 1007 -13.08 21.31 -8.93
CA LYS A 1007 -13.38 21.95 -7.64
C LYS A 1007 -13.49 23.46 -7.75
N ALA A 1008 -12.96 24.09 -8.80
CA ALA A 1008 -13.15 25.51 -9.05
C ALA A 1008 -14.61 25.82 -9.42
N ILE A 1009 -15.30 24.87 -10.07
CA ILE A 1009 -16.71 24.99 -10.47
C ILE A 1009 -17.64 24.43 -9.38
N TRP A 1010 -17.36 23.21 -8.92
CA TRP A 1010 -18.27 22.43 -8.09
C TRP A 1010 -18.00 22.56 -6.58
N GLY A 1011 -16.94 23.27 -6.19
CA GLY A 1011 -16.55 23.48 -4.80
C GLY A 1011 -15.75 22.33 -4.18
N SER A 1012 -15.35 22.49 -2.90
CA SER A 1012 -14.62 21.46 -2.17
C SER A 1012 -15.45 20.19 -1.91
N ASP A 1013 -16.77 20.29 -1.96
CA ASP A 1013 -17.73 19.20 -1.83
C ASP A 1013 -18.15 18.60 -3.20
N ALA A 1014 -17.34 18.79 -4.26
CA ALA A 1014 -17.60 18.28 -5.61
C ALA A 1014 -17.90 16.78 -5.67
N ALA A 1015 -17.39 15.97 -4.74
CA ALA A 1015 -17.63 14.52 -4.69
C ALA A 1015 -18.92 14.10 -3.97
N VAL A 1016 -19.60 15.03 -3.28
CA VAL A 1016 -20.80 14.75 -2.48
C VAL A 1016 -22.05 14.82 -3.37
N PHE A 1017 -22.96 13.85 -3.28
CA PHE A 1017 -24.26 13.90 -3.96
C PHE A 1017 -25.16 14.95 -3.29
N LYS A 1018 -25.29 16.11 -3.89
CA LYS A 1018 -25.99 17.28 -3.32
C LYS A 1018 -26.85 17.99 -4.38
N PRO A 1019 -28.08 17.50 -4.62
CA PRO A 1019 -29.00 18.10 -5.58
C PRO A 1019 -29.26 19.59 -5.33
N GLU A 1020 -29.20 20.05 -4.08
CA GLU A 1020 -29.44 21.45 -3.68
C GLU A 1020 -28.58 22.48 -4.44
N ARG A 1021 -27.42 22.07 -4.97
CA ARG A 1021 -26.56 22.97 -5.77
C ARG A 1021 -27.29 23.51 -7.01
N TRP A 1022 -28.19 22.72 -7.58
CA TRP A 1022 -28.94 23.04 -8.78
C TRP A 1022 -30.20 23.88 -8.51
N LEU A 1023 -30.57 24.06 -7.24
CA LEU A 1023 -31.69 24.89 -6.82
C LEU A 1023 -31.26 26.33 -6.51
N SER A 1024 -29.98 26.50 -6.14
CA SER A 1024 -29.39 27.75 -5.67
C SER A 1024 -28.41 28.37 -6.68
N GLY A 1025 -27.83 27.56 -7.57
CA GLY A 1025 -26.98 28.01 -8.68
C GLY A 1025 -27.79 28.22 -9.95
N GLY A 1026 -27.78 29.45 -10.49
CA GLY A 1026 -28.45 29.82 -11.73
C GLY A 1026 -27.87 29.12 -12.98
N ALA A 1027 -28.27 29.61 -14.16
CA ALA A 1027 -27.92 29.10 -15.51
C ALA A 1027 -26.41 28.90 -15.80
N ASP A 1028 -25.52 29.31 -14.90
CA ASP A 1028 -24.06 29.22 -15.03
C ASP A 1028 -23.50 27.82 -14.73
N LEU A 1029 -24.16 26.97 -13.93
CA LEU A 1029 -23.70 25.59 -13.71
C LEU A 1029 -24.05 24.63 -14.87
N ASP A 1030 -25.12 24.93 -15.61
CA ASP A 1030 -25.58 24.08 -16.71
C ASP A 1030 -24.57 23.98 -17.85
N ARG A 1031 -23.71 25.00 -18.03
CA ARG A 1031 -22.62 24.92 -19.00
C ARG A 1031 -21.57 23.87 -18.62
N TYR A 1032 -21.43 23.51 -17.36
CA TYR A 1032 -20.43 22.53 -16.94
C TYR A 1032 -20.95 21.10 -16.90
N LEU A 1033 -22.26 20.88 -17.08
CA LEU A 1033 -22.84 19.55 -17.18
C LEU A 1033 -22.59 18.94 -18.58
N VAL A 1034 -21.34 18.56 -18.84
CA VAL A 1034 -20.87 18.09 -20.15
C VAL A 1034 -21.00 16.58 -20.36
N THR A 1035 -21.81 15.89 -19.55
CA THR A 1035 -22.04 14.43 -19.56
C THR A 1035 -22.38 13.87 -20.95
N PHE A 1036 -23.04 14.66 -21.79
CA PHE A 1036 -23.46 14.28 -23.15
C PHE A 1036 -22.55 14.84 -24.25
N SER A 1037 -21.37 15.37 -23.90
CA SER A 1037 -20.60 16.29 -24.74
C SER A 1037 -21.38 17.56 -25.09
N LYS A 1038 -20.88 18.36 -26.04
CA LYS A 1038 -21.48 19.62 -26.48
C LYS A 1038 -21.36 19.80 -28.01
N GLY A 1039 -22.05 20.83 -28.50
CA GLY A 1039 -21.90 21.36 -29.84
C GLY A 1039 -22.37 20.40 -30.95
N THR A 1040 -21.68 20.44 -32.08
CA THR A 1040 -22.10 19.74 -33.31
C THR A 1040 -22.16 18.22 -33.18
N ARG A 1041 -21.43 17.64 -32.21
CA ARG A 1041 -21.34 16.20 -31.98
C ARG A 1041 -21.90 15.78 -30.61
N VAL A 1042 -22.76 16.60 -30.00
CA VAL A 1042 -23.50 16.25 -28.77
C VAL A 1042 -24.26 14.94 -28.93
N CYS A 1043 -24.41 14.17 -27.85
CA CYS A 1043 -25.15 12.90 -27.87
C CYS A 1043 -26.50 13.05 -28.59
N PRO A 1044 -26.83 12.20 -29.58
CA PRO A 1044 -28.11 12.27 -30.27
C PRO A 1044 -29.28 11.86 -29.36
N GLY A 1045 -29.05 10.96 -28.40
CA GLY A 1045 -30.08 10.43 -27.50
C GLY A 1045 -30.28 11.21 -26.20
N ILE A 1046 -29.78 12.44 -26.08
CA ILE A 1046 -29.84 13.22 -24.83
C ILE A 1046 -31.27 13.36 -24.30
N GLU A 1047 -32.23 13.71 -25.16
CA GLU A 1047 -33.63 13.90 -24.77
C GLU A 1047 -34.25 12.58 -24.25
N LEU A 1048 -33.96 11.45 -24.91
CA LEU A 1048 -34.46 10.15 -24.48
C LEU A 1048 -33.89 9.76 -23.12
N ALA A 1049 -32.59 9.96 -22.90
CA ALA A 1049 -31.94 9.69 -21.62
C ALA A 1049 -32.56 10.51 -20.47
N TRP A 1050 -32.87 11.79 -20.70
CA TRP A 1050 -33.57 12.64 -19.73
C TRP A 1050 -34.98 12.13 -19.41
N ILE A 1051 -35.75 11.76 -20.43
CA ILE A 1051 -37.12 11.24 -20.29
C ILE A 1051 -37.11 9.94 -19.49
N GLU A 1052 -36.30 8.96 -19.91
CA GLU A 1052 -36.18 7.66 -19.25
C GLU A 1052 -35.74 7.81 -17.80
N THR A 1053 -34.68 8.62 -17.56
CA THR A 1053 -34.14 8.81 -16.21
C THR A 1053 -35.19 9.41 -15.27
N ARG A 1054 -35.93 10.43 -15.73
CA ARG A 1054 -37.02 11.05 -14.94
C ARG A 1054 -38.15 10.07 -14.66
N LEU A 1055 -38.68 9.41 -15.70
CA LEU A 1055 -39.86 8.55 -15.57
C LEU A 1055 -39.57 7.33 -14.70
N VAL A 1056 -38.39 6.71 -14.85
CA VAL A 1056 -38.00 5.53 -14.06
C VAL A 1056 -37.75 5.91 -12.59
N ILE A 1057 -36.98 6.98 -12.32
CA ILE A 1057 -36.74 7.44 -10.94
C ILE A 1057 -38.06 7.83 -10.27
N ALA A 1058 -38.88 8.65 -10.95
CA ALA A 1058 -40.17 9.08 -10.42
C ALA A 1058 -41.08 7.89 -10.09
N SER A 1059 -41.22 6.94 -11.04
CA SER A 1059 -42.06 5.76 -10.87
C SER A 1059 -41.62 4.91 -9.68
N LEU A 1060 -40.32 4.61 -9.56
CA LEU A 1060 -39.84 3.74 -8.46
C LEU A 1060 -39.90 4.44 -7.09
N PHE A 1061 -39.39 5.65 -6.97
CA PHE A 1061 -39.28 6.34 -5.68
C PHE A 1061 -40.61 6.93 -5.18
N ARG A 1062 -41.60 7.14 -6.06
CA ARG A 1062 -42.98 7.46 -5.65
C ARG A 1062 -43.76 6.25 -5.16
N ARG A 1063 -43.56 5.09 -5.79
CA ARG A 1063 -44.34 3.85 -5.55
C ARG A 1063 -43.76 2.98 -4.44
N TYR A 1064 -42.46 3.05 -4.20
CA TYR A 1064 -41.80 2.11 -3.31
C TYR A 1064 -40.89 2.79 -2.28
N GLU A 1065 -40.89 2.24 -1.08
CA GLU A 1065 -39.86 2.40 -0.07
C GLU A 1065 -38.84 1.30 -0.32
N MET A 1066 -37.60 1.69 -0.59
CA MET A 1066 -36.55 0.77 -0.96
C MET A 1066 -35.38 0.91 0.01
N SER A 1067 -34.66 -0.19 0.25
CA SER A 1067 -33.41 -0.17 1.00
C SER A 1067 -32.43 -1.18 0.43
N ILE A 1068 -31.16 -0.79 0.36
CA ILE A 1068 -30.09 -1.67 -0.09
C ILE A 1068 -29.91 -2.80 0.94
N THR A 1069 -29.86 -4.05 0.49
CA THR A 1069 -29.64 -5.18 1.40
C THR A 1069 -28.22 -5.15 1.99
N PRO A 1070 -28.05 -5.22 3.32
CA PRO A 1070 -26.72 -5.26 3.96
C PRO A 1070 -25.83 -6.40 3.45
N GLU A 1071 -26.43 -7.53 3.06
CA GLU A 1071 -25.76 -8.74 2.56
C GLU A 1071 -25.07 -8.52 1.20
N ALA A 1072 -25.35 -7.40 0.53
CA ALA A 1072 -24.80 -7.08 -0.78
C ALA A 1072 -23.35 -6.59 -0.74
N GLY A 1073 -22.88 -6.11 0.42
CA GLY A 1073 -21.49 -5.71 0.66
C GLY A 1073 -21.03 -4.54 -0.21
N ILE A 1074 -21.93 -3.61 -0.54
CA ILE A 1074 -21.71 -2.54 -1.52
C ILE A 1074 -21.20 -1.32 -0.79
N SER A 1075 -19.95 -0.97 -1.03
CA SER A 1075 -19.30 0.21 -0.50
C SER A 1075 -19.17 1.30 -1.56
N ASP A 1076 -18.88 2.53 -1.13
CA ASP A 1076 -18.54 3.63 -2.04
C ASP A 1076 -17.33 3.26 -2.94
N ASP A 1077 -16.44 2.37 -2.49
CA ASP A 1077 -15.30 1.87 -3.28
C ASP A 1077 -15.73 0.98 -4.45
N ASP A 1078 -16.92 0.39 -4.39
CA ASP A 1078 -17.42 -0.51 -5.42
C ASP A 1078 -18.04 0.25 -6.59
N ILE A 1079 -18.56 1.46 -6.37
CA ILE A 1079 -19.20 2.30 -7.40
C ILE A 1079 -18.21 3.23 -8.15
N MET A 1080 -16.94 3.23 -7.76
CA MET A 1080 -15.92 4.10 -8.37
C MET A 1080 -15.34 3.46 -9.65
N PRO A 1081 -15.29 4.21 -10.77
CA PRO A 1081 -14.65 3.74 -12.00
C PRO A 1081 -13.16 3.47 -11.76
N TYR A 1082 -12.70 2.25 -12.01
CA TYR A 1082 -11.34 1.80 -11.70
C TYR A 1082 -10.34 1.98 -12.86
N TYR A 1083 -10.81 2.26 -14.08
CA TYR A 1083 -9.96 2.60 -15.23
C TYR A 1083 -10.72 3.50 -16.23
N GLU A 1084 -10.00 4.25 -17.07
CA GLU A 1084 -10.59 5.08 -18.13
C GLU A 1084 -11.34 4.17 -19.13
N GLY A 1085 -12.54 4.50 -19.61
CA GLY A 1085 -13.30 3.62 -20.51
C GLY A 1085 -14.45 4.37 -21.17
N PHE A 1086 -14.99 3.87 -22.28
CA PHE A 1086 -16.20 4.47 -22.86
C PHE A 1086 -17.37 4.31 -21.90
N THR A 1087 -17.66 3.09 -21.45
CA THR A 1087 -18.57 2.82 -20.34
C THR A 1087 -17.79 2.69 -19.02
N PRO A 1088 -18.36 3.14 -17.89
CA PRO A 1088 -17.74 3.00 -16.57
C PRO A 1088 -17.55 1.54 -16.19
N ALA A 1089 -16.35 1.20 -15.73
CA ALA A 1089 -16.05 -0.11 -15.17
C ALA A 1089 -15.57 0.06 -13.73
N VAL A 1090 -16.35 -0.46 -12.79
CA VAL A 1090 -16.11 -0.28 -11.36
C VAL A 1090 -15.65 -1.60 -10.73
N LYS A 1091 -14.89 -1.49 -9.65
CA LYS A 1091 -13.97 -2.54 -9.19
C LYS A 1091 -14.64 -3.87 -8.83
N ASN A 1092 -15.85 -3.85 -8.27
CA ASN A 1092 -16.60 -5.06 -7.90
C ASN A 1092 -18.08 -5.05 -8.33
N TRP A 1093 -18.62 -3.91 -8.78
CA TRP A 1093 -20.06 -3.64 -8.85
C TRP A 1093 -20.56 -3.15 -10.21
N ILE A 1094 -20.90 -4.02 -11.15
CA ILE A 1094 -21.76 -3.62 -12.29
C ILE A 1094 -22.91 -4.60 -12.52
N SER A 1095 -22.87 -5.77 -11.87
CA SER A 1095 -23.76 -6.89 -12.20
C SER A 1095 -24.97 -7.06 -11.29
N ARG A 1096 -25.13 -6.27 -10.21
CA ARG A 1096 -26.28 -6.35 -9.30
C ARG A 1096 -26.47 -5.10 -8.44
N LEU A 1097 -27.70 -4.71 -8.12
CA LEU A 1097 -28.11 -3.80 -7.04
C LEU A 1097 -29.29 -4.40 -6.28
N PRO A 1098 -29.05 -5.34 -5.35
CA PRO A 1098 -30.12 -5.98 -4.58
C PRO A 1098 -30.72 -4.99 -3.57
N VAL A 1099 -32.03 -4.79 -3.67
CA VAL A 1099 -32.81 -3.92 -2.78
C VAL A 1099 -34.01 -4.66 -2.24
N ARG A 1100 -34.36 -4.41 -0.98
CA ARG A 1100 -35.68 -4.76 -0.46
C ARG A 1100 -36.65 -3.67 -0.87
N VAL A 1101 -37.84 -4.07 -1.32
CA VAL A 1101 -38.87 -3.17 -1.83
C VAL A 1101 -40.12 -3.36 -0.97
N LYS A 1102 -40.73 -2.24 -0.57
CA LYS A 1102 -42.05 -2.19 0.06
C LYS A 1102 -42.91 -1.15 -0.66
N PRO A 1103 -44.18 -1.45 -0.98
CA PRO A 1103 -45.09 -0.44 -1.53
C PRO A 1103 -45.28 0.75 -0.59
N ARG A 1104 -45.32 1.97 -1.14
CA ARG A 1104 -45.72 3.20 -0.44
C ARG A 1104 -47.20 3.47 -0.72
N HIS A 1105 -47.94 3.81 0.33
CA HIS A 1105 -49.36 4.21 0.24
C HIS A 1105 -49.50 5.73 0.15
#